data_AF-A0A4R6IL34-F1
#
_entry.id   AF-A0A4R6IL34-F1
#
_cell.length_a   1.000
_cell.length_b   1.000
_cell.length_c   1.000
_cell.angle_alpha   90.00
_cell.angle_beta   90.00
_cell.angle_gamma   90.00
#
_symmetry.space_group_name_H-M   'P 1'
#
loop_
_entity.id
_entity.type
_entity.pdbx_description
1 polymer ?
#
loop_
_entity_poly.entity_id
_entity_poly.type
_entity_poly.pdbx_seq_one_letter_code
_entity_poly.pdbx_strand_id
1 'polypeptide(L)'
;MKQSLLTKAGLLVCVAAATMSQVKAQTKPVAEQMAATVMDIWKDSLTVEVGKPVKWSYDQGVILEGIDQIWKRTGDGSYFAYMQKSMDLFVNKEGAIRGYKQQDFNIDNVKNGRALLTLYKVTGQQKYFTAASHLWDQLQKQPRTTDGGFWHKKIYPSQMWLDGLYMGEPFYAEYASLIGDTKAFDDIARQFILMETHARDAKTGLLYHGWDESKAQRWADKNTGTSPNFWGRAMGWYGMALVDVLDYFPVDHPKRPALIAILDRLAQATVKYQDPASGLWFDLLDQPKTKGNYKEASASSMFTYTLAKGVRKGYLAKTYFAAAKKAYAGMKAEFVEQGAKAGQVNLKGTVSVSGLGGTPYRDGTVAYYLSEKVITNDAKGVGAFLMAANEMELAAMPKPGAGKTVLLDSYFNNEIKKDQSGNMTPWHYKWNERANSGFSMWGNQFEAAGFKKETLYQAPTAENLKSASVYIIVDPDTKKETPDPKFIGEKDIKVLTTWVKNGGVLVLMANDTGNVELDHFNQLVKNFGVQFNYDSKGRVTGSQFEMAKINIAPGNPVFKTARQVYIKEFSSLNLSAPAVSILKDRNGDQVVASSKYGKGTVLIIGDPWLYDEYVDGRKLPVEYDNFKAGADLADWLAKQIPGYKAK
;
A
#
# COMPACT_ATOMS: atom_id res chain seq x y z
N MET A 1 -41.45 46.37 74.34
CA MET A 1 -41.46 44.89 74.42
C MET A 1 -41.66 44.36 73.01
N LYS A 2 -40.63 43.72 72.39
CA LYS A 2 -40.57 42.27 72.02
C LYS A 2 -41.67 41.89 70.99
N GLN A 3 -41.45 41.40 69.76
CA GLN A 3 -40.52 40.47 69.09
C GLN A 3 -40.61 40.75 67.55
N SER A 4 -39.56 40.80 66.72
CA SER A 4 -38.67 39.74 66.20
C SER A 4 -39.33 38.72 65.23
N LEU A 5 -39.00 38.80 63.91
CA LEU A 5 -38.33 37.76 63.08
C LEU A 5 -38.74 37.73 61.57
N LEU A 6 -37.68 37.78 60.74
CA LEU A 6 -37.44 37.04 59.47
C LEU A 6 -38.18 37.44 58.18
N THR A 7 -37.53 38.31 57.42
CA THR A 7 -37.66 38.41 55.96
C THR A 7 -36.70 37.41 55.31
N LYS A 8 -37.24 36.42 54.57
CA LYS A 8 -36.43 35.47 53.77
C LYS A 8 -35.98 36.15 52.47
N ALA A 9 -34.67 36.21 52.25
CA ALA A 9 -34.07 36.54 50.97
C ALA A 9 -34.23 35.36 49.99
N GLY A 10 -34.87 35.61 48.85
CA GLY A 10 -34.91 34.68 47.72
C GLY A 10 -33.64 34.81 46.88
N LEU A 11 -32.78 33.80 46.94
CA LEU A 11 -31.59 33.67 46.09
C LEU A 11 -32.03 33.13 44.72
N LEU A 12 -31.95 33.96 43.68
CA LEU A 12 -32.08 33.51 42.29
C LEU A 12 -30.82 32.71 41.92
N VAL A 13 -30.95 31.38 41.81
CA VAL A 13 -29.91 30.52 41.25
C VAL A 13 -30.12 30.44 39.75
N CYS A 14 -29.31 31.17 38.98
CA CYS A 14 -29.17 30.96 37.53
C CYS A 14 -28.48 29.62 37.29
N VAL A 15 -29.23 28.59 36.89
CA VAL A 15 -28.67 27.33 36.41
C VAL A 15 -28.16 27.56 34.98
N ALA A 16 -26.84 27.78 34.86
CA ALA A 16 -26.16 27.68 33.57
C ALA A 16 -26.15 26.21 33.14
N ALA A 17 -26.99 25.84 32.18
CA ALA A 17 -26.95 24.54 31.54
C ALA A 17 -25.66 24.42 30.72
N ALA A 18 -24.62 23.84 31.32
CA ALA A 18 -23.45 23.40 30.59
C ALA A 18 -23.85 22.22 29.70
N THR A 19 -24.12 22.49 28.42
CA THR A 19 -24.21 21.45 27.40
C THR A 19 -22.82 20.84 27.24
N MET A 20 -22.55 19.75 27.97
CA MET A 20 -21.43 18.87 27.67
C MET A 20 -21.70 18.24 26.31
N SER A 21 -21.13 18.83 25.26
CA SER A 21 -20.98 18.18 23.97
C SER A 21 -20.11 16.94 24.18
N GLN A 22 -20.72 15.77 24.34
CA GLN A 22 -20.01 14.51 24.26
C GLN A 22 -19.41 14.41 22.86
N VAL A 23 -18.12 14.72 22.75
CA VAL A 23 -17.32 14.37 21.59
C VAL A 23 -17.32 12.85 21.51
N LYS A 24 -18.23 12.27 20.72
CA LYS A 24 -18.12 10.86 20.35
C LYS A 24 -16.82 10.74 19.59
N ALA A 25 -15.81 10.11 20.21
CA ALA A 25 -14.59 9.73 19.51
C ALA A 25 -14.99 8.99 18.23
N GLN A 26 -14.54 9.48 17.08
CA GLN A 26 -14.84 8.86 15.80
C GLN A 26 -14.30 7.42 15.84
N THR A 27 -15.18 6.44 15.66
CA THR A 27 -14.78 5.03 15.64
C THR A 27 -13.79 4.83 14.50
N LYS A 28 -12.61 4.28 14.80
CA LYS A 28 -11.59 3.98 13.78
C LYS A 28 -12.14 3.06 12.69
N PRO A 29 -11.65 3.16 11.44
CA PRO A 29 -11.89 2.15 10.40
C PRO A 29 -11.64 0.71 10.89
N VAL A 30 -12.34 -0.26 10.31
CA VAL A 30 -12.36 -1.65 10.80
C VAL A 30 -10.99 -2.33 10.61
N ALA A 31 -10.25 -1.97 9.54
CA ALA A 31 -8.89 -2.48 9.35
C ALA A 31 -7.96 -2.05 10.49
N GLU A 32 -8.08 -0.79 10.95
CA GLU A 32 -7.29 -0.26 12.07
C GLU A 32 -7.72 -0.87 13.41
N GLN A 33 -9.00 -1.16 13.60
CA GLN A 33 -9.48 -1.89 14.78
C GLN A 33 -8.93 -3.34 14.83
N MET A 34 -8.89 -4.01 13.67
CA MET A 34 -8.28 -5.35 13.58
C MET A 34 -6.77 -5.28 13.79
N ALA A 35 -6.09 -4.28 13.24
CA ALA A 35 -4.66 -4.07 13.45
C ALA A 35 -4.35 -3.82 14.93
N ALA A 36 -5.21 -3.08 15.64
CA ALA A 36 -5.11 -2.90 17.08
C ALA A 36 -5.27 -4.21 17.87
N THR A 37 -6.11 -5.15 17.39
CA THR A 37 -6.18 -6.51 17.96
C THR A 37 -4.87 -7.26 17.70
N VAL A 38 -4.40 -7.28 16.45
CA VAL A 38 -3.15 -7.93 16.03
C VAL A 38 -1.94 -7.49 16.87
N MET A 39 -1.74 -6.18 16.99
CA MET A 39 -0.62 -5.61 17.72
C MET A 39 -0.72 -5.82 19.24
N ASP A 40 -1.90 -6.18 19.77
CA ASP A 40 -2.12 -6.49 21.18
C ASP A 40 -1.92 -7.98 21.47
N ILE A 41 -2.53 -8.87 20.68
CA ILE A 41 -2.44 -10.32 20.89
C ILE A 41 -1.09 -10.91 20.43
N TRP A 42 -0.42 -10.26 19.46
CA TRP A 42 0.88 -10.67 18.91
C TRP A 42 1.92 -9.55 19.04
N LYS A 43 2.07 -9.01 20.25
CA LYS A 43 2.86 -7.81 20.58
C LYS A 43 4.32 -7.81 20.12
N ASP A 44 4.97 -8.97 20.13
CA ASP A 44 6.36 -9.13 19.71
C ASP A 44 6.46 -9.77 18.32
N SER A 45 5.73 -10.87 18.13
CA SER A 45 5.49 -11.53 16.85
C SER A 45 4.38 -12.59 17.05
N LEU A 46 3.69 -12.95 15.96
CA LEU A 46 2.73 -14.07 15.92
C LEU A 46 3.30 -15.37 16.50
N THR A 47 4.60 -15.58 16.37
CA THR A 47 5.26 -16.87 16.62
C THR A 47 5.99 -16.91 17.96
N VAL A 48 5.80 -15.88 18.81
CA VAL A 48 6.38 -15.83 20.15
C VAL A 48 5.35 -16.40 21.11
N GLU A 49 5.56 -17.65 21.50
CA GLU A 49 4.77 -18.34 22.53
C GLU A 49 5.67 -18.67 23.72
N VAL A 50 5.17 -18.44 24.95
CA VAL A 50 5.93 -18.69 26.18
C VAL A 50 6.34 -20.17 26.24
N GLY A 51 7.65 -20.41 26.42
CA GLY A 51 8.20 -21.76 26.54
C GLY A 51 8.38 -22.52 25.22
N LYS A 52 8.13 -21.89 24.06
CA LYS A 52 8.34 -22.53 22.75
C LYS A 52 9.38 -21.78 21.91
N PRO A 53 10.20 -22.49 21.11
CA PRO A 53 11.07 -21.85 20.13
C PRO A 53 10.26 -21.05 19.10
N VAL A 54 10.76 -19.87 18.73
CA VAL A 54 10.19 -19.08 17.64
C VAL A 54 10.25 -19.86 16.32
N LYS A 55 9.22 -19.71 15.49
CA LYS A 55 9.09 -20.40 14.20
C LYS A 55 9.01 -19.38 13.07
N TRP A 56 9.81 -19.56 12.02
CA TRP A 56 9.61 -18.84 10.77
C TRP A 56 8.37 -19.40 10.06
N SER A 57 7.24 -18.67 10.10
CA SER A 57 5.96 -19.12 9.54
C SER A 57 5.39 -18.08 8.58
N TYR A 58 4.78 -18.55 7.49
CA TYR A 58 4.22 -17.69 6.44
C TYR A 58 3.06 -16.83 6.93
N ASP A 59 2.29 -17.31 7.91
CA ASP A 59 1.12 -16.63 8.45
C ASP A 59 1.48 -15.24 8.98
N GLN A 60 2.69 -15.09 9.52
CA GLN A 60 3.23 -13.81 9.96
C GLN A 60 3.38 -12.86 8.77
N GLY A 61 3.93 -13.33 7.65
CA GLY A 61 4.05 -12.55 6.42
C GLY A 61 2.71 -12.16 5.80
N VAL A 62 1.63 -12.90 6.06
CA VAL A 62 0.26 -12.49 5.67
C VAL A 62 -0.21 -11.34 6.54
N ILE A 63 -0.03 -11.43 7.86
CA ILE A 63 -0.39 -10.35 8.80
C ILE A 63 0.39 -9.07 8.50
N LEU A 64 1.71 -9.18 8.37
CA LEU A 64 2.57 -8.03 8.16
C LEU A 64 2.29 -7.32 6.83
N GLU A 65 1.78 -8.03 5.83
CA GLU A 65 1.34 -7.40 4.59
C GLU A 65 0.07 -6.57 4.78
N GLY A 66 -0.90 -7.04 5.57
CA GLY A 66 -2.05 -6.23 5.98
C GLY A 66 -1.63 -4.97 6.75
N ILE A 67 -0.68 -5.11 7.67
CA ILE A 67 -0.12 -3.99 8.45
C ILE A 67 0.63 -2.98 7.54
N ASP A 68 1.43 -3.46 6.59
CA ASP A 68 2.13 -2.62 5.60
C ASP A 68 1.14 -1.81 4.74
N GLN A 69 0.03 -2.42 4.31
CA GLN A 69 -1.00 -1.72 3.54
C GLN A 69 -1.72 -0.64 4.36
N ILE A 70 -1.96 -0.88 5.65
CA ILE A 70 -2.54 0.13 6.55
C ILE A 70 -1.55 1.26 6.81
N TRP A 71 -0.27 0.95 7.07
CA TRP A 71 0.79 1.96 7.21
C TRP A 71 0.85 2.92 6.02
N LYS A 72 0.82 2.39 4.79
CA LYS A 72 0.81 3.21 3.57
C LYS A 72 -0.42 4.10 3.43
N ARG A 73 -1.57 3.69 3.98
CA ARG A 73 -2.82 4.48 3.95
C ARG A 73 -2.85 5.55 5.04
N THR A 74 -2.25 5.30 6.20
CA THR A 74 -2.39 6.15 7.39
C THR A 74 -1.17 7.01 7.68
N GLY A 75 0.02 6.63 7.21
CA GLY A 75 1.28 7.24 7.60
C GLY A 75 1.64 7.02 9.08
N ASP A 76 0.97 6.09 9.77
CA ASP A 76 1.20 5.83 11.19
C ASP A 76 2.41 4.90 11.39
N GLY A 77 3.53 5.48 11.85
CA GLY A 77 4.79 4.79 12.02
C GLY A 77 4.77 3.63 13.03
N SER A 78 3.74 3.52 13.87
CA SER A 78 3.59 2.38 14.81
C SER A 78 3.42 1.04 14.09
N TYR A 79 2.77 1.05 12.92
CA TYR A 79 2.62 -0.13 12.07
C TYR A 79 3.95 -0.56 11.47
N PHE A 80 4.75 0.39 10.97
CA PHE A 80 6.09 0.11 10.46
C PHE A 80 7.02 -0.41 11.57
N ALA A 81 7.00 0.25 12.74
CA ALA A 81 7.78 -0.18 13.89
C ALA A 81 7.42 -1.61 14.34
N TYR A 82 6.12 -1.96 14.31
CA TYR A 82 5.66 -3.32 14.57
C TYR A 82 6.22 -4.34 13.57
N MET A 83 6.17 -4.04 12.27
CA MET A 83 6.76 -4.88 11.23
C MET A 83 8.26 -5.08 11.42
N GLN A 84 8.99 -3.99 11.67
CA GLN A 84 10.44 -4.02 11.86
C GLN A 84 10.82 -4.84 13.09
N LYS A 85 10.19 -4.57 14.23
CA LYS A 85 10.38 -5.33 15.47
C LYS A 85 10.11 -6.82 15.26
N SER A 86 9.02 -7.15 14.56
CA SER A 86 8.62 -8.53 14.28
C SER A 86 9.65 -9.30 13.43
N MET A 87 10.27 -8.64 12.45
CA MET A 87 11.29 -9.26 11.59
C MET A 87 12.69 -9.28 12.22
N ASP A 88 13.02 -8.31 13.07
CA ASP A 88 14.30 -8.26 13.79
C ASP A 88 14.45 -9.39 14.82
N LEU A 89 13.36 -10.04 15.23
CA LEU A 89 13.40 -11.29 16.00
C LEU A 89 14.01 -12.47 15.24
N PHE A 90 13.98 -12.42 13.91
CA PHE A 90 14.45 -13.49 13.03
C PHE A 90 15.74 -13.14 12.29
N VAL A 91 15.89 -11.89 11.87
CA VAL A 91 17.00 -11.45 11.02
C VAL A 91 18.10 -10.82 11.87
N ASN A 92 19.25 -11.49 11.93
CA ASN A 92 20.42 -10.96 12.63
C ASN A 92 21.14 -9.87 11.80
N LYS A 93 22.25 -9.34 12.31
CA LYS A 93 23.01 -8.26 11.64
C LYS A 93 23.61 -8.70 10.31
N GLU A 94 23.93 -9.99 10.17
CA GLU A 94 24.51 -10.59 8.97
C GLU A 94 23.45 -10.96 7.91
N GLY A 95 22.16 -10.89 8.25
CA GLY A 95 21.06 -11.28 7.37
C GLY A 95 20.67 -12.77 7.43
N ALA A 96 21.21 -13.54 8.37
CA ALA A 96 20.77 -14.91 8.61
C ALA A 96 19.37 -14.92 9.24
N ILE A 97 18.53 -15.86 8.81
CA ILE A 97 17.13 -15.99 9.25
C ILE A 97 17.02 -17.13 10.27
N ARG A 98 16.72 -16.79 11.53
CA ARG A 98 16.49 -17.77 12.60
C ARG A 98 15.30 -18.68 12.26
N GLY A 99 15.49 -19.99 12.38
CA GLY A 99 14.42 -20.97 12.18
C GLY A 99 14.10 -21.28 10.71
N TYR A 100 14.80 -20.64 9.77
CA TYR A 100 14.73 -20.94 8.34
C TYR A 100 15.81 -21.95 7.94
N LYS A 101 15.43 -22.91 7.09
CA LYS A 101 16.30 -23.96 6.55
C LYS A 101 16.05 -24.08 5.06
N GLN A 102 16.96 -23.55 4.24
CA GLN A 102 16.80 -23.55 2.79
C GLN A 102 16.69 -24.96 2.19
N GLN A 103 17.37 -25.95 2.78
CA GLN A 103 17.38 -27.35 2.34
C GLN A 103 16.02 -28.05 2.44
N ASP A 104 15.08 -27.47 3.19
CA ASP A 104 13.71 -27.97 3.27
C ASP A 104 12.92 -27.69 1.97
N PHE A 105 13.41 -26.72 1.16
CA PHE A 105 12.74 -26.22 -0.05
C PHE A 105 11.24 -26.07 0.15
N ASN A 106 10.85 -25.45 1.26
CA ASN A 106 9.47 -25.23 1.62
C ASN A 106 9.07 -23.84 1.12
N ILE A 107 8.17 -23.78 0.13
CA ILE A 107 7.77 -22.50 -0.47
C ILE A 107 7.08 -21.58 0.53
N ASP A 108 6.44 -22.13 1.58
CA ASP A 108 5.83 -21.34 2.66
C ASP A 108 6.86 -20.42 3.35
N ASN A 109 8.12 -20.85 3.44
CA ASN A 109 9.16 -20.05 4.09
C ASN A 109 9.47 -18.76 3.31
N VAL A 110 9.04 -18.65 2.05
CA VAL A 110 9.34 -17.50 1.19
C VAL A 110 8.40 -16.32 1.46
N LYS A 111 7.18 -16.55 1.93
CA LYS A 111 6.12 -15.52 2.04
C LYS A 111 6.54 -14.28 2.83
N ASN A 112 7.31 -14.48 3.89
CA ASN A 112 7.79 -13.41 4.78
C ASN A 112 8.82 -12.49 4.08
N GLY A 113 9.39 -12.91 2.94
CA GLY A 113 10.36 -12.13 2.18
C GLY A 113 9.85 -10.77 1.73
N ARG A 114 8.53 -10.60 1.52
CA ARG A 114 7.97 -9.28 1.16
C ARG A 114 8.08 -8.26 2.29
N ALA A 115 7.94 -8.69 3.55
CA ALA A 115 8.19 -7.82 4.69
C ALA A 115 9.66 -7.38 4.73
N LEU A 116 10.60 -8.30 4.44
CA LEU A 116 12.03 -7.97 4.34
C LEU A 116 12.31 -6.97 3.22
N LEU A 117 11.68 -7.13 2.05
CA LEU A 117 11.82 -6.18 0.94
C LEU A 117 11.25 -4.79 1.26
N THR A 118 10.10 -4.71 1.95
CA THR A 118 9.59 -3.42 2.44
C THR A 118 10.56 -2.79 3.42
N LEU A 119 11.06 -3.53 4.42
CA LEU A 119 12.02 -3.00 5.41
C LEU A 119 13.32 -2.56 4.75
N TYR A 120 13.83 -3.30 3.77
CA TYR A 120 15.01 -2.91 3.00
C TYR A 120 14.77 -1.61 2.23
N LYS A 121 13.70 -1.53 1.43
CA LYS A 121 13.42 -0.35 0.59
C LYS A 121 13.19 0.92 1.40
N VAL A 122 12.72 0.80 2.64
CA VAL A 122 12.42 1.94 3.52
C VAL A 122 13.61 2.35 4.38
N THR A 123 14.40 1.38 4.86
CA THR A 123 15.50 1.65 5.80
C THR A 123 16.89 1.65 5.17
N GLY A 124 17.05 1.07 3.99
CA GLY A 124 18.35 0.80 3.37
C GLY A 124 19.21 -0.23 4.11
N GLN A 125 18.71 -0.87 5.18
CA GLN A 125 19.51 -1.80 5.98
C GLN A 125 19.78 -3.10 5.22
N GLN A 126 21.07 -3.34 4.93
CA GLN A 126 21.50 -4.46 4.08
C GLN A 126 21.13 -5.85 4.63
N LYS A 127 21.02 -6.02 5.96
CA LYS A 127 20.61 -7.29 6.57
C LYS A 127 19.29 -7.83 6.01
N TYR A 128 18.34 -6.95 5.68
CA TYR A 128 17.03 -7.35 5.15
C TYR A 128 17.14 -7.78 3.68
N PHE A 129 17.98 -7.11 2.89
CA PHE A 129 18.25 -7.53 1.52
C PHE A 129 18.98 -8.87 1.51
N THR A 130 20.02 -9.06 2.32
CA THR A 130 20.73 -10.35 2.44
C THR A 130 19.77 -11.48 2.84
N ALA A 131 18.90 -11.24 3.84
CA ALA A 131 17.88 -12.20 4.24
C ALA A 131 16.91 -12.53 3.09
N ALA A 132 16.42 -11.52 2.36
CA ALA A 132 15.60 -11.73 1.17
C ALA A 132 16.35 -12.52 0.09
N SER A 133 17.64 -12.26 -0.13
CA SER A 133 18.48 -12.99 -1.09
C SER A 133 18.59 -14.49 -0.78
N HIS A 134 18.56 -14.90 0.49
CA HIS A 134 18.51 -16.32 0.86
C HIS A 134 17.19 -17.00 0.46
N LEU A 135 16.08 -16.26 0.48
CA LEU A 135 14.78 -16.75 0.03
C LEU A 135 14.71 -16.78 -1.51
N TRP A 136 15.27 -15.78 -2.18
CA TRP A 136 15.45 -15.77 -3.63
C TRP A 136 16.28 -16.96 -4.11
N ASP A 137 17.42 -17.23 -3.47
CA ASP A 137 18.29 -18.38 -3.80
C ASP A 137 17.59 -19.72 -3.57
N GLN A 138 16.65 -19.82 -2.61
CA GLN A 138 15.79 -20.99 -2.49
C GLN A 138 14.94 -21.19 -3.76
N LEU A 139 14.27 -20.15 -4.24
CA LEU A 139 13.42 -20.23 -5.44
C LEU A 139 14.22 -20.64 -6.69
N GLN A 140 15.47 -20.17 -6.82
CA GLN A 140 16.33 -20.57 -7.94
C GLN A 140 16.66 -22.07 -7.92
N LYS A 141 16.67 -22.69 -6.74
CA LYS A 141 17.03 -24.10 -6.52
C LYS A 141 15.84 -24.97 -6.12
N GLN A 142 14.64 -24.40 -6.07
CA GLN A 142 13.42 -25.08 -5.67
C GLN A 142 13.17 -26.25 -6.65
N PRO A 143 12.95 -27.49 -6.16
CA PRO A 143 12.61 -28.62 -7.01
C PRO A 143 11.36 -28.35 -7.85
N ARG A 144 11.31 -28.91 -9.06
CA ARG A 144 10.26 -28.61 -10.03
C ARG A 144 9.64 -29.87 -10.63
N THR A 145 8.38 -29.75 -11.06
CA THR A 145 7.72 -30.69 -11.97
C THR A 145 8.45 -30.72 -13.32
N THR A 146 8.13 -31.69 -14.18
CA THR A 146 8.78 -31.81 -15.50
C THR A 146 8.57 -30.56 -16.38
N ASP A 147 7.41 -29.91 -16.25
CA ASP A 147 7.10 -28.66 -16.95
C ASP A 147 7.62 -27.39 -16.25
N GLY A 148 8.39 -27.53 -15.16
CA GLY A 148 9.06 -26.42 -14.48
C GLY A 148 8.27 -25.75 -13.36
N GLY A 149 7.16 -26.35 -12.91
CA GLY A 149 6.35 -25.85 -11.80
C GLY A 149 6.98 -26.14 -10.44
N PHE A 150 7.00 -25.19 -9.51
CA PHE A 150 7.60 -25.40 -8.19
C PHE A 150 6.90 -26.51 -7.41
N TRP A 151 7.66 -27.47 -6.90
CA TRP A 151 7.17 -28.34 -5.85
C TRP A 151 6.80 -27.48 -4.65
N HIS A 152 5.66 -27.79 -4.03
CA HIS A 152 5.20 -27.05 -2.86
C HIS A 152 6.23 -27.15 -1.73
N LYS A 153 6.76 -28.37 -1.49
CA LYS A 153 7.85 -28.63 -0.53
C LYS A 153 8.72 -29.78 -1.03
N LYS A 154 9.97 -29.88 -0.57
CA LYS A 154 10.80 -31.08 -0.84
C LYS A 154 10.12 -32.39 -0.42
N ILE A 155 9.34 -32.35 0.67
CA ILE A 155 8.59 -33.51 1.19
C ILE A 155 7.30 -33.81 0.41
N TYR A 156 6.90 -32.94 -0.52
CA TYR A 156 5.77 -33.10 -1.42
C TYR A 156 6.26 -33.13 -2.87
N PRO A 157 6.95 -34.20 -3.28
CA PRO A 157 7.50 -34.30 -4.62
C PRO A 157 6.41 -34.26 -5.67
N SER A 158 6.72 -33.63 -6.80
CA SER A 158 5.86 -33.50 -7.98
C SER A 158 4.52 -32.78 -7.75
N GLN A 159 4.35 -32.09 -6.62
CA GLN A 159 3.10 -31.48 -6.23
C GLN A 159 3.15 -29.96 -6.30
N MET A 160 2.20 -29.36 -7.02
CA MET A 160 1.92 -27.92 -6.98
C MET A 160 0.60 -27.69 -6.25
N TRP A 161 0.59 -26.80 -5.27
CA TRP A 161 -0.62 -26.39 -4.54
C TRP A 161 -0.88 -24.91 -4.80
N LEU A 162 -2.16 -24.52 -4.89
CA LEU A 162 -2.54 -23.12 -5.13
C LEU A 162 -1.95 -22.17 -4.07
N ASP A 163 -1.85 -22.63 -2.83
CA ASP A 163 -1.22 -21.92 -1.71
C ASP A 163 0.20 -21.47 -2.07
N GLY A 164 0.99 -22.35 -2.69
CA GLY A 164 2.38 -22.08 -3.06
C GLY A 164 2.54 -20.86 -3.97
N LEU A 165 1.53 -20.54 -4.79
CA LEU A 165 1.58 -19.40 -5.69
C LEU A 165 1.59 -18.10 -4.88
N TYR A 166 0.84 -18.00 -3.78
CA TYR A 166 0.89 -16.82 -2.92
C TYR A 166 2.13 -16.76 -2.05
N MET A 167 2.66 -17.92 -1.65
CA MET A 167 3.86 -17.97 -0.81
C MET A 167 5.13 -17.56 -1.58
N GLY A 168 5.23 -17.94 -2.86
CA GLY A 168 6.40 -17.71 -3.70
C GLY A 168 6.28 -16.51 -4.64
N GLU A 169 5.24 -16.48 -5.49
CA GLU A 169 5.23 -15.63 -6.69
C GLU A 169 5.23 -14.12 -6.42
N PRO A 170 4.45 -13.58 -5.46
CA PRO A 170 4.51 -12.16 -5.14
C PRO A 170 5.89 -11.71 -4.65
N PHE A 171 6.58 -12.53 -3.85
CA PHE A 171 7.97 -12.26 -3.47
C PHE A 171 8.91 -12.37 -4.66
N TYR A 172 8.73 -13.41 -5.49
CA TYR A 172 9.57 -13.65 -6.66
C TYR A 172 9.50 -12.46 -7.64
N ALA A 173 8.30 -11.96 -7.94
CA ALA A 173 8.07 -10.81 -8.79
C ALA A 173 8.65 -9.51 -8.20
N GLU A 174 8.44 -9.27 -6.90
CA GLU A 174 8.95 -8.07 -6.22
C GLU A 174 10.48 -8.04 -6.17
N TYR A 175 11.11 -9.19 -5.86
CA TYR A 175 12.57 -9.31 -5.84
C TYR A 175 13.15 -9.19 -7.25
N ALA A 176 12.57 -9.88 -8.24
CA ALA A 176 13.00 -9.80 -9.64
C ALA A 176 12.94 -8.37 -10.18
N SER A 177 11.85 -7.65 -9.91
CA SER A 177 11.72 -6.24 -10.25
C SER A 177 12.79 -5.38 -9.57
N LEU A 178 13.10 -5.66 -8.30
CA LEU A 178 14.10 -4.92 -7.54
C LEU A 178 15.51 -5.09 -8.12
N ILE A 179 15.88 -6.30 -8.53
CA ILE A 179 17.23 -6.58 -9.06
C ILE A 179 17.36 -6.45 -10.58
N GLY A 180 16.26 -6.21 -11.30
CA GLY A 180 16.24 -6.09 -12.75
C GLY A 180 16.29 -7.43 -13.51
N ASP A 181 15.90 -8.54 -12.88
CA ASP A 181 15.86 -9.86 -13.54
C ASP A 181 14.59 -10.03 -14.37
N THR A 182 14.69 -9.67 -15.66
CA THR A 182 13.57 -9.77 -16.60
C THR A 182 13.18 -11.21 -16.94
N LYS A 183 14.11 -12.17 -16.84
CA LYS A 183 13.84 -13.58 -17.18
C LYS A 183 12.98 -14.28 -16.13
N ALA A 184 13.05 -13.84 -14.87
CA ALA A 184 12.21 -14.35 -13.81
C ALA A 184 10.71 -14.21 -14.12
N PHE A 185 10.28 -13.16 -14.83
CA PHE A 185 8.86 -12.95 -15.16
C PHE A 185 8.29 -13.99 -16.12
N ASP A 186 9.13 -14.61 -16.96
CA ASP A 186 8.73 -15.75 -17.79
C ASP A 186 8.43 -16.99 -16.94
N ASP A 187 9.19 -17.19 -15.86
CA ASP A 187 9.01 -18.29 -14.93
C ASP A 187 7.83 -18.05 -14.00
N ILE A 188 7.68 -16.85 -13.46
CA ILE A 188 6.51 -16.45 -12.66
C ILE A 188 5.22 -16.71 -13.45
N ALA A 189 5.17 -16.25 -14.71
CA ALA A 189 4.00 -16.48 -15.54
C ALA A 189 3.74 -17.98 -15.80
N ARG A 190 4.79 -18.79 -15.95
CA ARG A 190 4.67 -20.24 -16.10
C ARG A 190 3.98 -20.88 -14.90
N GLN A 191 4.32 -20.48 -13.67
CA GLN A 191 3.71 -21.05 -12.46
C GLN A 191 2.19 -20.90 -12.46
N PHE A 192 1.67 -19.72 -12.81
CA PHE A 192 0.22 -19.48 -12.93
C PHE A 192 -0.41 -20.28 -14.07
N ILE A 193 0.22 -20.31 -15.24
CA ILE A 193 -0.30 -21.01 -16.42
C ILE A 193 -0.39 -22.52 -16.18
N LEU A 194 0.58 -23.12 -15.49
CA LEU A 194 0.56 -24.54 -15.16
C LEU A 194 -0.60 -24.88 -14.22
N MET A 195 -0.79 -24.12 -13.13
CA MET A 195 -1.92 -24.36 -12.23
C MET A 195 -3.27 -24.12 -12.91
N GLU A 196 -3.39 -23.09 -13.75
CA GLU A 196 -4.59 -22.89 -14.56
C GLU A 196 -4.85 -24.07 -15.49
N THR A 197 -3.80 -24.65 -16.08
CA THR A 197 -3.93 -25.76 -17.04
C THR A 197 -4.31 -27.07 -16.36
N HIS A 198 -3.69 -27.38 -15.22
CA HIS A 198 -3.81 -28.70 -14.60
C HIS A 198 -4.83 -28.76 -13.47
N ALA A 199 -5.05 -27.66 -12.73
CA ALA A 199 -5.93 -27.65 -11.56
C ALA A 199 -7.30 -27.04 -11.84
N ARG A 200 -7.50 -26.32 -12.95
CA ARG A 200 -8.81 -25.74 -13.26
C ARG A 200 -9.78 -26.80 -13.78
N ASP A 201 -10.93 -26.89 -13.13
CA ASP A 201 -12.05 -27.65 -13.67
C ASP A 201 -12.76 -26.86 -14.78
N ALA A 202 -12.87 -27.48 -15.96
CA ALA A 202 -13.48 -26.86 -17.13
C ALA A 202 -14.98 -26.58 -16.94
N LYS A 203 -15.67 -27.36 -16.10
CA LYS A 203 -17.13 -27.25 -15.91
C LYS A 203 -17.50 -26.10 -14.97
N THR A 204 -16.85 -26.03 -13.81
CA THR A 204 -17.17 -25.04 -12.78
C THR A 204 -16.40 -23.74 -12.99
N GLY A 205 -15.18 -23.82 -13.53
CA GLY A 205 -14.20 -22.75 -13.57
C GLY A 205 -13.39 -22.60 -12.28
N LEU A 206 -13.66 -23.43 -11.26
CA LEU A 206 -12.92 -23.46 -10.00
C LEU A 206 -11.60 -24.21 -10.16
N LEU A 207 -10.64 -23.97 -9.27
CA LEU A 207 -9.36 -24.66 -9.26
C LEU A 207 -9.26 -25.59 -8.04
N TYR A 208 -8.85 -26.83 -8.27
CA TYR A 208 -8.58 -27.81 -7.22
C TYR A 208 -7.40 -27.36 -6.35
N HIS A 209 -7.42 -27.70 -5.06
CA HIS A 209 -6.40 -27.28 -4.09
C HIS A 209 -4.97 -27.65 -4.52
N GLY A 210 -4.76 -28.92 -4.90
CA GLY A 210 -3.44 -29.41 -5.31
C GLY A 210 -3.49 -30.26 -6.58
N TRP A 211 -2.36 -30.30 -7.26
CA TRP A 211 -2.08 -31.16 -8.40
C TRP A 211 -0.77 -31.92 -8.15
N ASP A 212 -0.80 -33.24 -8.32
CA ASP A 212 0.36 -34.13 -8.30
C ASP A 212 0.62 -34.65 -9.71
N GLU A 213 1.68 -34.15 -10.35
CA GLU A 213 2.11 -34.56 -11.70
C GLU A 213 2.36 -36.07 -11.79
N SER A 214 2.89 -36.66 -10.71
CA SER A 214 3.21 -38.09 -10.66
C SER A 214 1.98 -38.96 -10.41
N LYS A 215 0.89 -38.37 -9.91
CA LYS A 215 -0.36 -39.05 -9.52
C LYS A 215 -0.15 -40.13 -8.45
N ALA A 216 0.98 -40.09 -7.74
CA ALA A 216 1.37 -41.09 -6.75
C ALA A 216 0.63 -40.90 -5.43
N GLN A 217 0.22 -39.67 -5.09
CA GLN A 217 -0.59 -39.42 -3.90
C GLN A 217 -1.95 -40.14 -3.96
N ARG A 218 -2.44 -40.60 -2.81
CA ARG A 218 -3.76 -41.27 -2.71
C ARG A 218 -4.93 -40.32 -2.95
N TRP A 219 -4.78 -39.05 -2.58
CA TRP A 219 -5.77 -38.02 -2.88
C TRP A 219 -5.80 -37.60 -4.36
N ALA A 220 -4.75 -37.91 -5.13
CA ALA A 220 -4.63 -37.48 -6.51
C ALA A 220 -5.44 -38.37 -7.44
N ASP A 221 -6.32 -37.75 -8.22
CA ASP A 221 -7.07 -38.41 -9.29
C ASP A 221 -6.12 -39.08 -10.29
N LYS A 222 -6.45 -40.30 -10.72
CA LYS A 222 -5.54 -41.13 -11.53
C LYS A 222 -5.46 -40.70 -12.99
N ASN A 223 -6.39 -39.88 -13.47
CA ASN A 223 -6.37 -39.35 -14.83
C ASN A 223 -5.72 -37.97 -14.88
N THR A 224 -6.06 -37.11 -13.93
CA THR A 224 -5.73 -35.67 -13.94
C THR A 224 -4.64 -35.29 -12.94
N GLY A 225 -4.47 -36.04 -11.86
CA GLY A 225 -3.55 -35.73 -10.76
C GLY A 225 -4.08 -34.71 -9.76
N THR A 226 -5.31 -34.22 -9.91
CA THR A 226 -5.88 -33.19 -9.03
C THR A 226 -6.39 -33.77 -7.72
N SER A 227 -6.40 -32.93 -6.68
CA SER A 227 -7.15 -33.18 -5.44
C SER A 227 -8.66 -33.16 -5.69
N PRO A 228 -9.50 -33.72 -4.82
CA PRO A 228 -10.90 -33.98 -5.17
C PRO A 228 -11.86 -32.80 -4.94
N ASN A 229 -11.46 -31.72 -4.25
CA ASN A 229 -12.37 -30.62 -3.87
C ASN A 229 -11.80 -29.21 -4.13
N PHE A 230 -12.71 -28.25 -4.28
CA PHE A 230 -12.42 -26.82 -4.44
C PHE A 230 -12.44 -26.10 -3.10
N TRP A 231 -11.28 -26.05 -2.45
CA TRP A 231 -11.13 -25.39 -1.16
C TRP A 231 -11.01 -23.87 -1.32
N GLY A 232 -11.87 -23.13 -0.62
CA GLY A 232 -12.03 -21.69 -0.75
C GLY A 232 -10.74 -20.91 -0.49
N ARG A 233 -10.00 -21.23 0.57
CA ARG A 233 -8.75 -20.52 0.88
C ARG A 233 -7.65 -20.78 -0.14
N ALA A 234 -7.49 -22.00 -0.64
CA ALA A 234 -6.50 -22.29 -1.69
C ALA A 234 -6.76 -21.43 -2.94
N MET A 235 -8.02 -21.36 -3.39
CA MET A 235 -8.39 -20.49 -4.51
C MET A 235 -8.24 -19.00 -4.18
N GLY A 236 -8.51 -18.60 -2.92
CA GLY A 236 -8.26 -17.27 -2.41
C GLY A 236 -6.78 -16.86 -2.54
N TRP A 237 -5.85 -17.73 -2.14
CA TRP A 237 -4.42 -17.51 -2.31
C TRP A 237 -4.01 -17.30 -3.76
N TYR A 238 -4.55 -18.11 -4.67
CA TYR A 238 -4.27 -17.96 -6.09
C TYR A 238 -4.74 -16.59 -6.64
N GLY A 239 -5.93 -16.14 -6.23
CA GLY A 239 -6.44 -14.81 -6.56
C GLY A 239 -5.57 -13.67 -6.04
N MET A 240 -5.18 -13.73 -4.76
CA MET A 240 -4.29 -12.75 -4.14
C MET A 240 -2.92 -12.69 -4.85
N ALA A 241 -2.36 -13.86 -5.18
CA ALA A 241 -1.08 -13.97 -5.86
C ALA A 241 -1.12 -13.26 -7.23
N LEU A 242 -2.18 -13.47 -8.02
CA LEU A 242 -2.34 -12.83 -9.32
C LEU A 242 -2.35 -11.30 -9.22
N VAL A 243 -3.16 -10.73 -8.33
CA VAL A 243 -3.26 -9.25 -8.21
C VAL A 243 -1.99 -8.62 -7.64
N ASP A 244 -1.24 -9.34 -6.79
CA ASP A 244 0.00 -8.84 -6.19
C ASP A 244 1.20 -8.96 -7.13
N VAL A 245 1.29 -10.04 -7.91
CA VAL A 245 2.33 -10.18 -8.94
C VAL A 245 2.20 -9.11 -10.01
N LEU A 246 0.98 -8.78 -10.43
CA LEU A 246 0.71 -7.77 -11.46
C LEU A 246 1.16 -6.35 -11.08
N ASP A 247 1.39 -6.05 -9.80
CA ASP A 247 1.95 -4.76 -9.35
C ASP A 247 3.43 -4.60 -9.73
N TYR A 248 4.16 -5.71 -9.93
CA TYR A 248 5.58 -5.73 -10.28
C TYR A 248 5.84 -6.30 -11.69
N PHE A 249 4.85 -6.94 -12.30
CA PHE A 249 4.97 -7.53 -13.62
C PHE A 249 5.10 -6.46 -14.71
N PRO A 250 6.13 -6.51 -15.59
CA PRO A 250 6.36 -5.45 -16.57
C PRO A 250 5.15 -5.27 -17.49
N VAL A 251 4.72 -4.02 -17.69
CA VAL A 251 3.47 -3.67 -18.38
C VAL A 251 3.43 -4.20 -19.81
N ASP A 252 4.59 -4.21 -20.48
CA ASP A 252 4.74 -4.64 -21.89
C ASP A 252 5.20 -6.10 -22.03
N HIS A 253 5.25 -6.87 -20.94
CA HIS A 253 5.71 -8.27 -21.01
C HIS A 253 4.70 -9.15 -21.78
N PRO A 254 5.13 -10.00 -22.73
CA PRO A 254 4.25 -10.77 -23.61
C PRO A 254 3.25 -11.69 -22.90
N LYS A 255 3.61 -12.21 -21.72
CA LYS A 255 2.73 -13.08 -20.90
C LYS A 255 1.80 -12.34 -19.95
N ARG A 256 1.91 -11.01 -19.80
CA ARG A 256 1.04 -10.23 -18.92
C ARG A 256 -0.46 -10.35 -19.28
N PRO A 257 -0.85 -10.31 -20.58
CA PRO A 257 -2.25 -10.54 -20.96
C PRO A 257 -2.78 -11.90 -20.52
N ALA A 258 -1.95 -12.95 -20.52
CA ALA A 258 -2.36 -14.28 -20.08
C ALA A 258 -2.70 -14.29 -18.58
N LEU A 259 -1.89 -13.64 -17.74
CA LEU A 259 -2.17 -13.51 -16.30
C LEU A 259 -3.46 -12.73 -16.01
N ILE A 260 -3.70 -11.64 -16.75
CA ILE A 260 -4.95 -10.88 -16.65
C ILE A 260 -6.15 -11.73 -17.06
N ALA A 261 -6.02 -12.52 -18.14
CA ALA A 261 -7.09 -13.42 -18.57
C ALA A 261 -7.36 -14.55 -17.57
N ILE A 262 -6.33 -15.08 -16.91
CA ILE A 262 -6.48 -16.05 -15.80
C ILE A 262 -7.23 -15.38 -14.63
N LEU A 263 -6.81 -14.18 -14.23
CA LEU A 263 -7.46 -13.41 -13.17
C LEU A 263 -8.94 -13.14 -13.47
N ASP A 264 -9.29 -12.78 -14.70
CA ASP A 264 -10.69 -12.57 -15.10
C ASP A 264 -11.50 -13.87 -15.01
N ARG A 265 -10.97 -15.01 -15.49
CA ARG A 265 -11.65 -16.30 -15.35
C ARG A 265 -11.83 -16.73 -13.89
N LEU A 266 -10.82 -16.47 -13.05
CA LEU A 266 -10.95 -16.68 -11.61
C LEU A 266 -12.05 -15.79 -11.02
N ALA A 267 -12.07 -14.50 -11.37
CA ALA A 267 -13.09 -13.57 -10.88
C ALA A 267 -14.52 -13.98 -11.30
N GLN A 268 -14.70 -14.46 -12.54
CA GLN A 268 -15.98 -15.01 -13.01
C GLN A 268 -16.41 -16.21 -12.17
N ALA A 269 -15.51 -17.17 -11.92
CA ALA A 269 -15.81 -18.35 -11.10
C ALA A 269 -16.11 -17.95 -9.64
N THR A 270 -15.30 -17.08 -9.04
CA THR A 270 -15.52 -16.56 -7.69
C THR A 270 -16.91 -15.91 -7.58
N VAL A 271 -17.29 -15.02 -8.49
CA VAL A 271 -18.61 -14.36 -8.44
C VAL A 271 -19.75 -15.37 -8.64
N LYS A 272 -19.59 -16.34 -9.55
CA LYS A 272 -20.59 -17.40 -9.79
C LYS A 272 -20.92 -18.20 -8.54
N TYR A 273 -19.94 -18.46 -7.68
CA TYR A 273 -20.10 -19.25 -6.44
C TYR A 273 -20.27 -18.40 -5.17
N GLN A 274 -20.50 -17.09 -5.31
CA GLN A 274 -20.83 -16.24 -4.16
C GLN A 274 -22.24 -16.55 -3.64
N ASP A 275 -22.41 -16.75 -2.33
CA ASP A 275 -23.72 -16.95 -1.73
C ASP A 275 -24.61 -15.70 -1.95
N PRO A 276 -25.76 -15.82 -2.63
CA PRO A 276 -26.62 -14.68 -2.87
C PRO A 276 -27.24 -14.11 -1.59
N ALA A 277 -27.36 -14.89 -0.51
CA ALA A 277 -27.95 -14.41 0.73
C ALA A 277 -26.99 -13.54 1.54
N SER A 278 -25.78 -14.02 1.85
CA SER A 278 -24.82 -13.24 2.65
C SER A 278 -23.76 -12.48 1.84
N GLY A 279 -23.56 -12.83 0.58
CA GLY A 279 -22.42 -12.35 -0.21
C GLY A 279 -21.08 -13.01 0.13
N LEU A 280 -21.09 -14.10 0.90
CA LEU A 280 -19.88 -14.80 1.36
C LEU A 280 -19.63 -16.07 0.56
N TRP A 281 -18.50 -16.72 0.81
CA TRP A 281 -18.16 -18.00 0.19
C TRP A 281 -18.04 -19.10 1.24
N PHE A 282 -18.39 -20.32 0.83
CA PHE A 282 -18.26 -21.51 1.65
C PHE A 282 -16.83 -22.06 1.61
N ASP A 283 -16.45 -22.84 2.62
CA ASP A 283 -15.13 -23.49 2.68
C ASP A 283 -14.93 -24.46 1.49
N LEU A 284 -15.96 -25.24 1.15
CA LEU A 284 -16.05 -25.94 -0.12
C LEU A 284 -16.99 -25.17 -1.06
N LEU A 285 -16.42 -24.55 -2.09
CA LEU A 285 -17.08 -23.49 -2.88
C LEU A 285 -18.32 -23.94 -3.64
N ASP A 286 -18.30 -25.13 -4.21
CA ASP A 286 -19.36 -25.67 -5.06
C ASP A 286 -20.39 -26.51 -4.31
N GLN A 287 -20.23 -26.65 -3.00
CA GLN A 287 -20.99 -27.58 -2.15
C GLN A 287 -21.73 -26.88 -0.99
N PRO A 288 -22.47 -25.77 -1.21
CA PRO A 288 -23.10 -25.00 -0.13
C PRO A 288 -24.19 -25.77 0.62
N LYS A 289 -24.72 -26.85 0.03
CA LYS A 289 -25.76 -27.70 0.62
C LYS A 289 -25.22 -28.90 1.39
N THR A 290 -23.91 -29.15 1.35
CA THR A 290 -23.28 -30.25 2.06
C THR A 290 -23.37 -30.00 3.57
N LYS A 291 -23.89 -30.99 4.30
CA LYS A 291 -24.01 -30.90 5.77
C LYS A 291 -22.65 -30.65 6.40
N GLY A 292 -22.57 -29.61 7.23
CA GLY A 292 -21.33 -29.22 7.93
C GLY A 292 -20.46 -28.23 7.16
N ASN A 293 -20.75 -27.93 5.89
CA ASN A 293 -20.10 -26.84 5.19
C ASN A 293 -20.53 -25.50 5.78
N TYR A 294 -19.66 -24.50 5.72
CA TYR A 294 -19.82 -23.23 6.41
C TYR A 294 -19.22 -22.09 5.59
N LYS A 295 -19.72 -20.87 5.82
CA LYS A 295 -19.14 -19.65 5.25
C LYS A 295 -17.78 -19.43 5.90
N GLU A 296 -16.74 -19.28 5.09
CA GLU A 296 -15.37 -19.26 5.58
C GLU A 296 -14.78 -17.85 5.43
N ALA A 297 -14.24 -17.34 6.55
CA ALA A 297 -13.84 -15.94 6.68
C ALA A 297 -12.59 -15.61 5.88
N SER A 298 -11.60 -16.51 5.82
CA SER A 298 -10.36 -16.26 5.10
C SER A 298 -10.60 -16.20 3.58
N ALA A 299 -11.26 -17.19 2.99
CA ALA A 299 -11.64 -17.25 1.59
C ALA A 299 -12.46 -16.03 1.19
N SER A 300 -13.48 -15.67 1.98
CA SER A 300 -14.31 -14.50 1.72
C SER A 300 -13.50 -13.20 1.73
N SER A 301 -12.54 -13.08 2.65
CA SER A 301 -11.62 -11.94 2.72
C SER A 301 -10.70 -11.90 1.49
N MET A 302 -10.10 -13.03 1.11
CA MET A 302 -9.18 -13.13 -0.03
C MET A 302 -9.85 -12.81 -1.36
N PHE A 303 -11.08 -13.28 -1.58
CA PHE A 303 -11.87 -12.94 -2.76
C PHE A 303 -12.27 -11.46 -2.76
N THR A 304 -12.66 -10.92 -1.61
CA THR A 304 -12.96 -9.48 -1.49
C THR A 304 -11.74 -8.64 -1.85
N TYR A 305 -10.56 -8.97 -1.31
CA TYR A 305 -9.30 -8.31 -1.65
C TYR A 305 -8.98 -8.41 -3.15
N THR A 306 -9.03 -9.62 -3.70
CA THR A 306 -8.72 -9.89 -5.13
C THR A 306 -9.61 -9.07 -6.06
N LEU A 307 -10.93 -9.10 -5.83
CA LEU A 307 -11.90 -8.37 -6.65
C LEU A 307 -11.75 -6.85 -6.48
N ALA A 308 -11.62 -6.35 -5.24
CA ALA A 308 -11.48 -4.92 -4.97
C ALA A 308 -10.18 -4.34 -5.53
N LYS A 309 -9.04 -4.98 -5.25
CA LYS A 309 -7.73 -4.57 -5.76
C LYS A 309 -7.66 -4.70 -7.27
N GLY A 310 -8.16 -5.81 -7.83
CA GLY A 310 -8.20 -6.03 -9.28
C GLY A 310 -8.96 -4.92 -10.01
N VAL A 311 -10.09 -4.44 -9.45
CA VAL A 311 -10.81 -3.28 -10.00
C VAL A 311 -10.03 -1.98 -9.80
N ARG A 312 -9.49 -1.72 -8.60
CA ARG A 312 -8.74 -0.49 -8.30
C ARG A 312 -7.53 -0.30 -9.20
N LYS A 313 -6.81 -1.38 -9.49
CA LYS A 313 -5.62 -1.39 -10.36
C LYS A 313 -5.97 -1.49 -11.85
N GLY A 314 -7.24 -1.67 -12.20
CA GLY A 314 -7.70 -1.77 -13.59
C GLY A 314 -7.41 -3.11 -14.27
N TYR A 315 -7.10 -4.16 -13.49
CA TYR A 315 -6.91 -5.52 -14.00
C TYR A 315 -8.25 -6.21 -14.28
N LEU A 316 -9.29 -5.83 -13.55
CA LEU A 316 -10.65 -6.35 -13.65
C LEU A 316 -11.65 -5.25 -14.01
N ALA A 317 -12.74 -5.64 -14.68
CA ALA A 317 -13.85 -4.74 -14.99
C ALA A 317 -14.53 -4.19 -13.72
N LYS A 318 -14.97 -2.94 -13.76
CA LYS A 318 -15.59 -2.25 -12.60
C LYS A 318 -16.83 -2.96 -12.03
N THR A 319 -17.51 -3.79 -12.83
CA THR A 319 -18.69 -4.57 -12.44
C THR A 319 -18.39 -5.55 -11.30
N TYR A 320 -17.17 -6.08 -11.21
CA TYR A 320 -16.77 -7.00 -10.14
C TYR A 320 -16.76 -6.35 -8.75
N PHE A 321 -16.67 -5.01 -8.66
CA PHE A 321 -16.67 -4.30 -7.38
C PHE A 321 -17.98 -4.49 -6.60
N ALA A 322 -19.10 -4.74 -7.28
CA ALA A 322 -20.38 -5.01 -6.62
C ALA A 322 -20.31 -6.27 -5.74
N ALA A 323 -19.65 -7.33 -6.22
CA ALA A 323 -19.45 -8.57 -5.46
C ALA A 323 -18.54 -8.34 -4.25
N ALA A 324 -17.44 -7.58 -4.40
CA ALA A 324 -16.55 -7.21 -3.30
C ALA A 324 -17.29 -6.40 -2.22
N LYS A 325 -18.09 -5.41 -2.62
CA LYS A 325 -18.89 -4.59 -1.70
C LYS A 325 -19.90 -5.43 -0.92
N LYS A 326 -20.59 -6.36 -1.60
CA LYS A 326 -21.55 -7.29 -0.96
C LYS A 326 -20.85 -8.20 0.04
N ALA A 327 -19.71 -8.77 -0.36
CA ALA A 327 -18.90 -9.62 0.51
C ALA A 327 -18.40 -8.87 1.75
N TYR A 328 -17.90 -7.65 1.59
CA TYR A 328 -17.44 -6.85 2.73
C TYR A 328 -18.54 -6.54 3.73
N ALA A 329 -19.77 -6.28 3.25
CA ALA A 329 -20.93 -6.14 4.12
C ALA A 329 -21.24 -7.45 4.86
N GLY A 330 -21.23 -8.58 4.15
CA GLY A 330 -21.41 -9.92 4.73
C GLY A 330 -20.34 -10.25 5.77
N MET A 331 -19.08 -9.93 5.51
CA MET A 331 -17.96 -10.21 6.41
C MET A 331 -18.11 -9.47 7.74
N LYS A 332 -18.48 -8.18 7.68
CA LYS A 332 -18.73 -7.39 8.88
C LYS A 332 -19.92 -7.90 9.69
N ALA A 333 -20.95 -8.44 9.03
CA ALA A 333 -22.14 -8.96 9.70
C ALA A 333 -21.92 -10.36 10.29
N GLU A 334 -21.21 -11.24 9.58
CA GLU A 334 -21.06 -12.65 9.93
C GLU A 334 -19.83 -12.92 10.79
N PHE A 335 -18.69 -12.28 10.51
CA PHE A 335 -17.39 -12.68 11.05
C PHE A 335 -16.77 -11.69 12.03
N VAL A 336 -17.17 -10.42 11.99
CA VAL A 336 -16.56 -9.38 12.84
C VAL A 336 -17.33 -9.26 14.15
N GLU A 337 -16.62 -9.44 15.26
CA GLU A 337 -17.15 -9.26 16.62
C GLU A 337 -16.35 -8.21 17.38
N GLN A 338 -16.92 -7.64 18.45
CA GLN A 338 -16.19 -6.71 19.30
C GLN A 338 -15.00 -7.42 19.96
N GLY A 339 -13.85 -6.74 20.00
CA GLY A 339 -12.63 -7.23 20.61
C GLY A 339 -12.65 -7.11 22.13
N ALA A 340 -11.57 -7.55 22.77
CA ALA A 340 -11.46 -7.52 24.24
C ALA A 340 -11.40 -6.09 24.80
N LYS A 341 -10.91 -5.12 24.03
CA LYS A 341 -10.78 -3.72 24.43
C LYS A 341 -11.54 -2.80 23.47
N ALA A 342 -11.86 -1.59 23.93
CA ALA A 342 -12.46 -0.56 23.09
C ALA A 342 -11.57 -0.26 21.86
N GLY A 343 -12.17 -0.24 20.67
CA GLY A 343 -11.45 -0.01 19.42
C GLY A 343 -10.73 -1.25 18.86
N GLN A 344 -11.00 -2.44 19.39
CA GLN A 344 -10.55 -3.72 18.85
C GLN A 344 -11.73 -4.52 18.29
N VAL A 345 -11.45 -5.38 17.30
CA VAL A 345 -12.40 -6.36 16.77
C VAL A 345 -11.76 -7.75 16.67
N ASN A 346 -12.58 -8.78 16.71
CA ASN A 346 -12.18 -10.16 16.45
C ASN A 346 -12.75 -10.64 15.11
N LEU A 347 -12.07 -11.60 14.47
CA LEU A 347 -12.54 -12.29 13.27
C LEU A 347 -12.79 -13.76 13.57
N LYS A 348 -14.05 -14.19 13.63
CA LYS A 348 -14.41 -15.60 13.74
C LYS A 348 -14.55 -16.27 12.36
N GLY A 349 -14.74 -17.59 12.36
CA GLY A 349 -15.10 -18.32 11.13
C GLY A 349 -13.93 -18.65 10.21
N THR A 350 -12.69 -18.67 10.72
CA THR A 350 -11.52 -19.04 9.92
C THR A 350 -11.08 -20.47 10.20
N VAL A 351 -10.91 -21.29 9.17
CA VAL A 351 -10.35 -22.64 9.33
C VAL A 351 -8.85 -22.61 9.61
N SER A 352 -8.38 -23.30 10.64
CA SER A 352 -7.00 -23.19 11.15
C SER A 352 -5.94 -23.71 10.17
N VAL A 353 -6.25 -24.82 9.50
CA VAL A 353 -5.34 -25.46 8.55
C VAL A 353 -6.15 -26.39 7.65
N SER A 354 -5.72 -26.56 6.41
CA SER A 354 -6.07 -27.70 5.58
C SER A 354 -4.86 -28.02 4.71
N GLY A 355 -4.70 -29.29 4.33
CA GLY A 355 -3.59 -29.73 3.49
C GLY A 355 -3.85 -31.09 2.88
N LEU A 356 -2.91 -31.58 2.09
CA LEU A 356 -3.03 -32.85 1.40
C LEU A 356 -1.87 -33.80 1.80
N GLY A 357 -2.15 -35.09 1.86
CA GLY A 357 -1.17 -36.12 2.21
C GLY A 357 -0.62 -36.00 3.64
N GLY A 358 0.65 -36.34 3.84
CA GLY A 358 1.32 -36.27 5.16
C GLY A 358 0.91 -37.37 6.13
N THR A 359 1.25 -37.18 7.41
CA THR A 359 0.94 -38.09 8.52
C THR A 359 0.43 -37.27 9.73
N PRO A 360 -0.79 -37.52 10.25
CA PRO A 360 -1.81 -38.43 9.70
C PRO A 360 -2.19 -38.06 8.26
N TYR A 361 -2.66 -39.04 7.48
CA TYR A 361 -2.91 -38.81 6.06
C TYR A 361 -4.17 -37.99 5.83
N ARG A 362 -4.01 -36.90 5.07
CA ARG A 362 -5.09 -36.01 4.67
C ARG A 362 -5.50 -36.33 3.25
N ASP A 363 -6.66 -36.95 3.09
CA ASP A 363 -7.13 -37.48 1.81
C ASP A 363 -7.81 -36.43 0.92
N GLY A 364 -8.00 -35.21 1.41
CA GLY A 364 -8.65 -34.13 0.66
C GLY A 364 -10.16 -34.34 0.48
N THR A 365 -10.79 -35.32 1.14
CA THR A 365 -12.22 -35.56 1.03
C THR A 365 -13.03 -34.42 1.67
N VAL A 366 -14.32 -34.37 1.36
CA VAL A 366 -15.28 -33.47 2.02
C VAL A 366 -15.23 -33.64 3.53
N ALA A 367 -15.20 -34.89 4.01
CA ALA A 367 -15.12 -35.20 5.43
C ALA A 367 -13.82 -34.65 6.06
N TYR A 368 -12.69 -34.76 5.36
CA TYR A 368 -11.44 -34.19 5.81
C TYR A 368 -11.49 -32.67 5.94
N TYR A 369 -11.85 -31.93 4.88
CA TYR A 369 -11.89 -30.46 4.92
C TYR A 369 -12.83 -29.94 6.01
N LEU A 370 -14.01 -30.54 6.14
CA LEU A 370 -15.01 -30.14 7.13
C LEU A 370 -14.71 -30.65 8.56
N SER A 371 -13.66 -31.45 8.75
CA SER A 371 -13.20 -31.88 10.08
C SER A 371 -12.21 -30.90 10.72
N GLU A 372 -11.60 -30.03 9.92
CA GLU A 372 -10.60 -29.08 10.40
C GLU A 372 -11.24 -28.01 11.29
N LYS A 373 -10.47 -27.54 12.27
CA LYS A 373 -11.00 -26.62 13.28
C LYS A 373 -11.25 -25.24 12.69
N VAL A 374 -12.40 -24.66 13.03
CA VAL A 374 -12.72 -23.26 12.74
C VAL A 374 -12.56 -22.45 14.02
N ILE A 375 -11.73 -21.42 13.97
CA ILE A 375 -11.31 -20.64 15.14
C ILE A 375 -11.46 -19.13 14.90
N THR A 376 -11.36 -18.38 15.99
CA THR A 376 -11.30 -16.92 16.01
C THR A 376 -9.86 -16.44 15.97
N ASN A 377 -9.61 -15.38 15.21
CA ASN A 377 -8.32 -14.74 15.03
C ASN A 377 -7.20 -15.67 14.52
N ASP A 378 -7.53 -16.66 13.68
CA ASP A 378 -6.48 -17.35 12.92
C ASP A 378 -5.75 -16.34 12.02
N ALA A 379 -4.43 -16.38 12.05
CA ALA A 379 -3.58 -15.39 11.38
C ALA A 379 -3.78 -15.34 9.85
N LYS A 380 -4.15 -16.44 9.19
CA LYS A 380 -4.39 -16.46 7.73
C LYS A 380 -5.62 -15.63 7.40
N GLY A 381 -6.70 -15.85 8.15
CA GLY A 381 -7.95 -15.11 8.01
C GLY A 381 -7.79 -13.66 8.40
N VAL A 382 -7.14 -13.37 9.53
CA VAL A 382 -6.91 -11.99 9.99
C VAL A 382 -6.07 -11.21 8.99
N GLY A 383 -5.00 -11.81 8.45
CA GLY A 383 -4.16 -11.14 7.45
C GLY A 383 -4.91 -10.84 6.16
N ALA A 384 -5.65 -11.82 5.65
CA ALA A 384 -6.53 -11.63 4.49
C ALA A 384 -7.60 -10.55 4.76
N PHE A 385 -8.19 -10.53 5.95
CA PHE A 385 -9.19 -9.55 6.36
C PHE A 385 -8.62 -8.14 6.45
N LEU A 386 -7.42 -7.95 7.02
CA LEU A 386 -6.74 -6.65 7.08
C LEU A 386 -6.57 -6.07 5.67
N MET A 387 -6.08 -6.88 4.74
CA MET A 387 -5.90 -6.46 3.34
C MET A 387 -7.24 -6.14 2.66
N ALA A 388 -8.25 -7.01 2.83
CA ALA A 388 -9.58 -6.79 2.26
C ALA A 388 -10.25 -5.52 2.82
N ALA A 389 -10.23 -5.34 4.14
CA ALA A 389 -10.81 -4.18 4.81
C ALA A 389 -10.09 -2.89 4.38
N ASN A 390 -8.76 -2.90 4.32
CA ASN A 390 -7.98 -1.76 3.84
C ASN A 390 -8.29 -1.40 2.39
N GLU A 391 -8.40 -2.38 1.49
CA GLU A 391 -8.81 -2.14 0.09
C GLU A 391 -10.22 -1.52 0.00
N MET A 392 -11.15 -1.99 0.82
CA MET A 392 -12.52 -1.44 0.85
C MET A 392 -12.57 -0.03 1.45
N GLU A 393 -11.70 0.27 2.43
CA GLU A 393 -11.53 1.61 2.98
C GLU A 393 -10.90 2.57 1.96
N LEU A 394 -9.85 2.13 1.24
CA LEU A 394 -9.29 2.87 0.10
C LEU A 394 -10.34 3.14 -0.97
N ALA A 395 -11.18 2.16 -1.31
CA ALA A 395 -12.22 2.32 -2.30
C ALA A 395 -13.32 3.31 -1.87
N ALA A 396 -13.56 3.45 -0.57
CA ALA A 396 -14.53 4.40 -0.01
C ALA A 396 -14.01 5.84 0.08
N MET A 397 -12.69 6.06 -0.03
CA MET A 397 -12.12 7.41 -0.04
C MET A 397 -12.59 8.22 -1.25
N PRO A 398 -12.78 9.54 -1.11
CA PRO A 398 -13.07 10.43 -2.25
C PRO A 398 -12.04 10.26 -3.37
N LYS A 399 -12.49 10.32 -4.62
CA LYS A 399 -11.65 10.19 -5.82
C LYS A 399 -11.62 11.48 -6.65
N PRO A 400 -11.22 12.64 -6.10
CA PRO A 400 -11.27 13.92 -6.81
C PRO A 400 -10.35 13.96 -8.04
N GLY A 401 -9.31 13.14 -8.08
CA GLY A 401 -8.40 12.97 -9.22
C GLY A 401 -8.84 11.94 -10.26
N ALA A 402 -10.03 11.33 -10.13
CA ALA A 402 -10.47 10.27 -11.02
C ALA A 402 -10.43 10.67 -12.51
N GLY A 403 -9.66 9.92 -13.31
CA GLY A 403 -9.48 10.19 -14.75
C GLY A 403 -8.53 11.35 -15.05
N LYS A 404 -7.74 11.77 -14.05
CA LYS A 404 -6.68 12.77 -14.18
C LYS A 404 -5.32 12.12 -13.99
N THR A 405 -4.30 12.72 -14.60
CA THR A 405 -2.91 12.27 -14.47
C THR A 405 -2.11 13.30 -13.71
N VAL A 406 -1.36 12.84 -12.71
CA VAL A 406 -0.29 13.60 -12.06
C VAL A 406 1.04 13.12 -12.64
N LEU A 407 1.79 14.05 -13.22
CA LEU A 407 3.06 13.82 -13.85
C LEU A 407 4.16 14.40 -12.96
N LEU A 408 5.15 13.58 -12.62
CA LEU A 408 6.32 14.01 -11.84
C LEU A 408 7.53 14.14 -12.75
N ASP A 409 8.27 15.22 -12.56
CA ASP A 409 9.52 15.44 -13.27
C ASP A 409 10.62 14.47 -12.84
N SER A 410 11.36 13.98 -13.83
CA SER A 410 12.65 13.31 -13.67
C SER A 410 13.65 13.77 -14.74
N TYR A 411 13.42 14.96 -15.33
CA TYR A 411 14.28 15.53 -16.36
C TYR A 411 15.12 16.69 -15.81
N PHE A 412 14.48 17.62 -15.08
CA PHE A 412 15.17 18.72 -14.39
C PHE A 412 15.78 18.25 -13.06
N ASN A 413 15.08 17.37 -12.32
CA ASN A 413 15.67 16.59 -11.22
C ASN A 413 16.02 15.18 -11.71
N ASN A 414 17.25 15.02 -12.19
CA ASN A 414 17.74 13.84 -12.90
C ASN A 414 18.94 13.20 -12.18
N GLU A 415 18.91 13.24 -10.85
CA GLU A 415 19.89 12.54 -10.05
C GLU A 415 19.81 11.03 -10.27
N ILE A 416 20.98 10.41 -10.41
CA ILE A 416 21.14 8.97 -10.61
C ILE A 416 22.07 8.38 -9.56
N LYS A 417 21.71 7.21 -9.03
CA LYS A 417 22.57 6.41 -8.15
C LYS A 417 22.65 4.97 -8.61
N LYS A 418 23.65 4.25 -8.13
CA LYS A 418 23.68 2.80 -8.29
C LYS A 418 22.68 2.15 -7.35
N ASP A 419 21.85 1.27 -7.87
CA ASP A 419 21.06 0.35 -7.07
C ASP A 419 21.94 -0.76 -6.46
N GLN A 420 21.34 -1.64 -5.69
CA GLN A 420 22.03 -2.79 -5.07
C GLN A 420 22.56 -3.83 -6.07
N SER A 421 22.11 -3.78 -7.32
CA SER A 421 22.61 -4.60 -8.44
C SER A 421 23.71 -3.87 -9.24
N GLY A 422 24.01 -2.62 -8.91
CA GLY A 422 24.99 -1.78 -9.61
C GLY A 422 24.44 -1.02 -10.83
N ASN A 423 23.13 -1.10 -11.12
CA ASN A 423 22.51 -0.38 -12.22
C ASN A 423 22.31 1.09 -11.86
N MET A 424 22.50 1.99 -12.83
CA MET A 424 22.16 3.40 -12.63
C MET A 424 20.64 3.59 -12.68
N THR A 425 20.06 4.06 -11.58
CA THR A 425 18.63 4.35 -11.45
C THR A 425 18.41 5.81 -11.05
N PRO A 426 17.35 6.47 -11.56
CA PRO A 426 16.87 7.71 -10.99
C PRO A 426 16.57 7.55 -9.49
N TRP A 427 16.89 8.57 -8.71
CA TRP A 427 16.57 8.66 -7.28
C TRP A 427 16.31 10.10 -6.86
N HIS A 428 15.94 10.30 -5.59
CA HIS A 428 15.56 11.58 -5.01
C HIS A 428 14.23 12.10 -5.58
N TYR A 429 13.23 12.19 -4.69
CA TYR A 429 11.88 12.65 -5.00
C TYR A 429 11.15 11.82 -6.07
N LYS A 430 11.36 10.51 -6.12
CA LYS A 430 10.71 9.61 -7.11
C LYS A 430 9.50 8.87 -6.54
N TRP A 431 8.47 8.65 -7.36
CA TRP A 431 7.23 7.96 -6.96
C TRP A 431 7.44 6.53 -6.44
N ASN A 432 8.46 5.83 -6.94
CA ASN A 432 8.74 4.44 -6.62
C ASN A 432 9.83 4.28 -5.55
N GLU A 433 10.48 5.37 -5.12
CA GLU A 433 11.46 5.34 -4.05
C GLU A 433 10.74 5.35 -2.70
N ARG A 434 11.01 4.34 -1.86
CA ARG A 434 10.44 4.22 -0.51
C ARG A 434 11.41 4.62 0.61
N ALA A 435 12.65 4.93 0.24
CA ALA A 435 13.64 5.45 1.18
C ALA A 435 13.26 6.88 1.57
N ASN A 436 13.92 7.41 2.61
CA ASN A 436 13.64 8.74 3.15
C ASN A 436 13.45 9.84 2.08
N SER A 437 14.28 9.85 1.04
CA SER A 437 14.29 10.83 -0.05
C SER A 437 13.14 10.69 -1.07
N GLY A 438 12.33 9.63 -0.99
CA GLY A 438 11.33 9.29 -2.00
C GLY A 438 9.98 9.99 -1.82
N PHE A 439 9.11 9.85 -2.82
CA PHE A 439 7.73 10.33 -2.80
C PHE A 439 6.71 9.18 -2.79
N SER A 440 7.08 7.99 -2.32
CA SER A 440 6.18 6.84 -2.40
C SER A 440 4.90 7.04 -1.59
N MET A 441 4.98 7.65 -0.39
CA MET A 441 3.81 7.91 0.45
C MET A 441 2.86 8.93 -0.18
N TRP A 442 3.40 10.07 -0.65
CA TRP A 442 2.57 11.07 -1.33
C TRP A 442 2.01 10.53 -2.65
N GLY A 443 2.78 9.71 -3.35
CA GLY A 443 2.30 8.98 -4.52
C GLY A 443 1.13 8.04 -4.22
N ASN A 444 1.14 7.36 -3.08
CA ASN A 444 0.01 6.54 -2.63
C ASN A 444 -1.23 7.40 -2.35
N GLN A 445 -1.06 8.62 -1.82
CA GLN A 445 -2.17 9.56 -1.59
C GLN A 445 -2.79 10.05 -2.91
N PHE A 446 -1.98 10.31 -3.95
CA PHE A 446 -2.49 10.61 -5.29
C PHE A 446 -3.29 9.44 -5.89
N GLU A 447 -2.77 8.21 -5.79
CA GLU A 447 -3.51 7.00 -6.22
C GLU A 447 -4.82 6.84 -5.43
N ALA A 448 -4.78 7.06 -4.11
CA ALA A 448 -5.96 7.02 -3.26
C ALA A 448 -6.98 8.11 -3.64
N ALA A 449 -6.54 9.28 -4.07
CA ALA A 449 -7.38 10.34 -4.62
C ALA A 449 -7.85 10.06 -6.07
N GLY A 450 -7.42 8.95 -6.69
CA GLY A 450 -7.87 8.48 -8.00
C GLY A 450 -7.06 8.98 -9.20
N PHE A 451 -5.91 9.62 -8.97
CA PHE A 451 -5.00 10.03 -10.04
C PHE A 451 -4.29 8.81 -10.64
N LYS A 452 -4.02 8.87 -11.94
CA LYS A 452 -2.96 8.09 -12.58
C LYS A 452 -1.62 8.79 -12.30
N LYS A 453 -0.64 8.07 -11.78
CA LYS A 453 0.73 8.59 -11.64
C LYS A 453 1.55 8.26 -12.89
N GLU A 454 2.32 9.23 -13.35
CA GLU A 454 3.33 9.07 -14.39
C GLU A 454 4.60 9.86 -14.03
N THR A 455 5.70 9.53 -14.71
CA THR A 455 6.98 10.22 -14.58
C THR A 455 7.42 10.71 -15.95
N LEU A 456 7.92 11.94 -16.04
CA LEU A 456 8.46 12.53 -17.26
C LEU A 456 9.98 12.49 -17.24
N TYR A 457 10.59 11.68 -18.11
CA TYR A 457 12.04 11.56 -18.24
C TYR A 457 12.64 12.42 -19.36
N GLN A 458 11.81 13.12 -20.12
CA GLN A 458 12.23 13.98 -21.24
C GLN A 458 11.88 15.45 -20.95
N ALA A 459 12.51 16.37 -21.69
CA ALA A 459 12.13 17.79 -21.64
C ALA A 459 10.62 17.98 -21.84
N PRO A 460 9.98 18.92 -21.12
CA PRO A 460 8.56 19.19 -21.28
C PRO A 460 8.28 19.70 -22.69
N THR A 461 7.25 19.15 -23.31
CA THR A 461 6.74 19.56 -24.62
C THR A 461 5.22 19.69 -24.57
N ALA A 462 4.63 20.39 -25.54
CA ALA A 462 3.18 20.47 -25.62
C ALA A 462 2.52 19.08 -25.76
N GLU A 463 3.21 18.13 -26.41
CA GLU A 463 2.67 16.79 -26.65
C GLU A 463 2.70 15.93 -25.39
N ASN A 464 3.85 15.83 -24.70
CA ASN A 464 3.95 15.00 -23.50
C ASN A 464 3.19 15.57 -22.29
N LEU A 465 2.92 16.88 -22.26
CA LEU A 465 2.08 17.51 -21.23
C LEU A 465 0.58 17.44 -21.53
N LYS A 466 0.16 16.96 -22.71
CA LYS A 466 -1.26 16.93 -23.11
C LYS A 466 -2.11 16.00 -22.24
N SER A 467 -1.54 14.89 -21.78
CA SER A 467 -2.20 13.93 -20.89
C SER A 467 -2.12 14.33 -19.41
N ALA A 468 -1.19 15.22 -19.04
CA ALA A 468 -0.99 15.67 -17.68
C ALA A 468 -2.11 16.65 -17.28
N SER A 469 -2.70 16.41 -16.11
CA SER A 469 -3.59 17.39 -15.46
C SER A 469 -2.82 18.22 -14.43
N VAL A 470 -1.88 17.58 -13.74
CA VAL A 470 -0.94 18.20 -12.82
C VAL A 470 0.47 17.81 -13.28
N TYR A 471 1.39 18.78 -13.30
CA TYR A 471 2.82 18.53 -13.52
C TYR A 471 3.60 19.08 -12.33
N ILE A 472 4.51 18.28 -11.79
CA ILE A 472 5.30 18.59 -10.60
C ILE A 472 6.77 18.65 -11.01
N ILE A 473 7.37 19.83 -10.90
CA ILE A 473 8.82 20.01 -10.99
C ILE A 473 9.31 20.20 -9.57
N VAL A 474 10.22 19.33 -9.16
CA VAL A 474 10.82 19.32 -7.82
C VAL A 474 12.32 19.44 -7.99
N ASP A 475 12.93 20.31 -7.20
CA ASP A 475 14.36 20.38 -6.94
C ASP A 475 15.28 20.24 -8.17
N PRO A 476 15.22 21.17 -9.16
CA PRO A 476 16.10 21.10 -10.32
C PRO A 476 17.58 21.01 -9.96
N ASP A 477 18.30 20.09 -10.61
CA ASP A 477 19.66 19.71 -10.23
C ASP A 477 20.67 20.84 -10.45
N THR A 478 21.62 20.94 -9.52
CA THR A 478 22.84 21.72 -9.73
C THR A 478 23.95 20.85 -10.35
N LYS A 479 25.07 21.50 -10.73
CA LYS A 479 26.30 20.78 -11.13
C LYS A 479 26.95 19.99 -9.98
N LYS A 480 26.54 20.23 -8.73
CA LYS A 480 27.05 19.52 -7.55
C LYS A 480 26.41 18.12 -7.46
N GLU A 481 25.12 17.99 -7.80
CA GLU A 481 24.42 16.70 -7.79
C GLU A 481 24.59 15.93 -9.09
N THR A 482 24.44 16.61 -10.23
CA THR A 482 24.40 15.97 -11.56
C THR A 482 25.47 16.55 -12.47
N PRO A 483 26.32 15.74 -13.12
CA PRO A 483 27.40 16.24 -13.99
C PRO A 483 26.91 17.04 -15.22
N ASP A 484 25.74 16.70 -15.74
CA ASP A 484 25.08 17.33 -16.89
C ASP A 484 23.64 17.71 -16.53
N PRO A 485 23.47 18.72 -15.65
CA PRO A 485 22.16 19.13 -15.18
C PRO A 485 21.38 19.76 -16.33
N LYS A 486 20.09 19.43 -16.42
CA LYS A 486 19.21 19.98 -17.45
C LYS A 486 18.61 21.26 -16.92
N PHE A 487 19.27 22.40 -17.14
CA PHE A 487 18.73 23.68 -16.70
C PHE A 487 17.47 24.08 -17.46
N ILE A 488 16.53 24.72 -16.76
CA ILE A 488 15.28 25.21 -17.35
C ILE A 488 15.60 26.35 -18.32
N GLY A 489 15.36 26.16 -19.62
CA GLY A 489 15.62 27.16 -20.64
C GLY A 489 14.39 27.95 -21.08
N GLU A 490 14.59 28.97 -21.92
CA GLU A 490 13.51 29.78 -22.51
C GLU A 490 12.45 28.95 -23.23
N LYS A 491 12.87 27.87 -23.91
CA LYS A 491 11.98 26.94 -24.61
C LYS A 491 11.05 26.23 -23.63
N ASP A 492 11.58 25.75 -22.52
CA ASP A 492 10.82 25.06 -21.47
C ASP A 492 9.85 26.03 -20.81
N ILE A 493 10.32 27.25 -20.48
CA ILE A 493 9.49 28.32 -19.92
C ILE A 493 8.30 28.62 -20.84
N LYS A 494 8.53 28.76 -22.15
CA LYS A 494 7.46 29.01 -23.12
C LYS A 494 6.44 27.87 -23.16
N VAL A 495 6.90 26.62 -23.14
CA VAL A 495 6.02 25.44 -23.11
C VAL A 495 5.18 25.43 -21.82
N LEU A 496 5.82 25.55 -20.66
CA LEU A 496 5.18 25.46 -19.35
C LEU A 496 4.19 26.60 -19.13
N THR A 497 4.58 27.84 -19.41
CA THR A 497 3.68 29.00 -19.29
C THR A 497 2.49 28.90 -20.23
N THR A 498 2.68 28.43 -21.48
CA THR A 498 1.58 28.19 -22.43
C THR A 498 0.63 27.10 -21.93
N TRP A 499 1.18 25.99 -21.44
CA TRP A 499 0.40 24.88 -20.91
C TRP A 499 -0.43 25.29 -19.68
N VAL A 500 0.18 26.00 -18.71
CA VAL A 500 -0.53 26.56 -17.56
C VAL A 500 -1.60 27.56 -18.02
N LYS A 501 -1.29 28.49 -18.93
CA LYS A 501 -2.26 29.47 -19.46
C LYS A 501 -3.52 28.80 -20.02
N ASN A 502 -3.35 27.61 -20.62
CA ASN A 502 -4.41 26.81 -21.22
C ASN A 502 -5.16 25.91 -20.22
N GLY A 503 -4.76 25.86 -18.94
CA GLY A 503 -5.47 25.13 -17.91
C GLY A 503 -4.64 24.12 -17.11
N GLY A 504 -3.35 23.98 -17.42
CA GLY A 504 -2.47 23.10 -16.65
C GLY A 504 -2.34 23.53 -15.18
N VAL A 505 -2.19 22.55 -14.29
CA VAL A 505 -1.85 22.78 -12.88
C VAL A 505 -0.37 22.45 -12.67
N LEU A 506 0.44 23.45 -12.36
CA LEU A 506 1.89 23.30 -12.17
C LEU A 506 2.23 23.38 -10.68
N VAL A 507 3.05 22.46 -10.19
CA VAL A 507 3.61 22.50 -8.84
C VAL A 507 5.13 22.65 -8.96
N LEU A 508 5.67 23.67 -8.31
CA LEU A 508 7.09 23.99 -8.31
C LEU A 508 7.60 23.92 -6.87
N MET A 509 8.54 23.03 -6.61
CA MET A 509 9.20 22.88 -5.32
C MET A 509 10.70 23.14 -5.49
N ALA A 510 11.27 24.03 -4.71
CA ALA A 510 12.71 24.27 -4.66
C ALA A 510 13.19 24.04 -3.24
N ASN A 511 14.38 23.47 -3.04
CA ASN A 511 15.03 23.40 -1.73
C ASN A 511 15.77 24.72 -1.41
N ASP A 512 16.59 24.77 -0.37
CA ASP A 512 17.46 25.92 -0.12
C ASP A 512 18.64 26.03 -1.11
N THR A 513 19.25 27.22 -1.18
CA THR A 513 20.28 27.59 -2.18
C THR A 513 21.49 26.67 -2.34
N GLY A 514 21.74 25.79 -1.37
CA GLY A 514 22.85 24.84 -1.43
C GLY A 514 22.55 23.56 -2.20
N ASN A 515 21.28 23.30 -2.51
CA ASN A 515 20.78 21.99 -2.92
C ASN A 515 19.83 22.07 -4.13
N VAL A 516 19.62 23.25 -4.71
CA VAL A 516 18.75 23.44 -5.87
C VAL A 516 19.29 24.50 -6.82
N GLU A 517 19.06 24.31 -8.11
CA GLU A 517 19.35 25.30 -9.13
C GLU A 517 18.30 26.40 -9.13
N LEU A 518 18.58 27.54 -8.48
CA LEU A 518 17.63 28.66 -8.43
C LEU A 518 17.76 29.65 -9.58
N ASP A 519 18.90 29.75 -10.27
CA ASP A 519 19.15 30.84 -11.22
C ASP A 519 18.26 30.72 -12.45
N HIS A 520 18.13 29.53 -13.02
CA HIS A 520 17.22 29.28 -14.13
C HIS A 520 15.81 28.99 -13.64
N PHE A 521 15.66 28.34 -12.49
CA PHE A 521 14.34 28.06 -11.96
C PHE A 521 13.55 29.34 -11.63
N ASN A 522 14.20 30.37 -11.07
CA ASN A 522 13.59 31.68 -10.87
C ASN A 522 13.19 32.37 -12.18
N GLN A 523 13.85 32.07 -13.32
CA GLN A 523 13.43 32.59 -14.63
C GLN A 523 12.08 32.03 -15.08
N LEU A 524 11.73 30.80 -14.69
CA LEU A 524 10.39 30.26 -14.88
C LEU A 524 9.42 30.90 -13.88
N VAL A 525 9.76 30.84 -12.59
CA VAL A 525 8.84 31.15 -11.48
C VAL A 525 8.41 32.62 -11.48
N LYS A 526 9.27 33.54 -11.94
CA LYS A 526 8.94 34.98 -12.08
C LYS A 526 7.74 35.24 -13.00
N ASN A 527 7.47 34.37 -13.99
CA ASN A 527 6.30 34.51 -14.88
C ASN A 527 4.97 34.36 -14.13
N PHE A 528 5.02 33.85 -12.90
CA PHE A 528 3.85 33.64 -12.04
C PHE A 528 3.83 34.58 -10.83
N GLY A 529 4.71 35.59 -10.78
CA GLY A 529 4.76 36.58 -9.69
C GLY A 529 5.44 36.07 -8.42
N VAL A 530 6.36 35.09 -8.54
CA VAL A 530 7.09 34.54 -7.39
C VAL A 530 8.59 34.54 -7.67
N GLN A 531 9.40 34.73 -6.63
CA GLN A 531 10.83 34.51 -6.64
C GLN A 531 11.23 33.73 -5.39
N PHE A 532 11.97 32.64 -5.57
CA PHE A 532 12.67 31.96 -4.49
C PHE A 532 13.84 32.82 -4.02
N ASN A 533 13.92 33.07 -2.71
CA ASN A 533 15.02 33.80 -2.12
C ASN A 533 16.26 32.91 -2.00
N TYR A 534 17.41 33.56 -2.07
CA TYR A 534 18.69 32.88 -1.93
C TYR A 534 19.05 32.64 -0.46
N ASP A 535 18.13 32.06 0.31
CA ASP A 535 18.24 31.83 1.75
C ASP A 535 17.93 30.37 2.14
N SER A 536 18.02 30.11 3.44
CA SER A 536 17.81 28.80 4.07
C SER A 536 17.17 29.04 5.43
N LYS A 537 15.84 29.02 5.46
CA LYS A 537 15.01 29.28 6.64
C LYS A 537 14.62 27.97 7.33
N GLY A 538 14.19 28.04 8.59
CA GLY A 538 13.77 26.85 9.33
C GLY A 538 14.90 25.83 9.56
N ARG A 539 16.14 26.27 9.79
CA ARG A 539 17.26 25.37 10.12
C ARG A 539 17.02 24.71 11.48
N VAL A 540 17.29 23.41 11.56
CA VAL A 540 16.99 22.58 12.73
C VAL A 540 18.26 21.97 13.29
N THR A 541 18.44 22.08 14.61
CA THR A 541 19.56 21.46 15.32
C THR A 541 19.11 20.13 15.93
N GLY A 542 19.73 19.02 15.49
CA GLY A 542 19.40 17.69 15.98
C GLY A 542 17.92 17.34 15.77
N SER A 543 17.22 16.93 16.83
CA SER A 543 15.79 16.58 16.80
C SER A 543 14.88 17.70 17.33
N GLN A 544 15.33 18.96 17.31
CA GLN A 544 14.52 20.10 17.76
C GLN A 544 13.49 20.52 16.69
N PHE A 545 12.53 19.63 16.41
CA PHE A 545 11.58 19.81 15.29
C PHE A 545 10.78 21.12 15.35
N GLU A 546 10.48 21.63 16.55
CA GLU A 546 9.77 22.89 16.77
C GLU A 546 10.46 24.11 16.13
N MET A 547 11.76 24.04 15.80
CA MET A 547 12.48 25.12 15.12
C MET A 547 11.98 25.38 13.68
N ALA A 548 11.45 24.35 13.02
CA ALA A 548 10.93 24.36 11.65
C ALA A 548 9.42 24.06 11.61
N LYS A 549 8.75 24.23 12.75
CA LYS A 549 7.31 24.13 12.85
C LYS A 549 6.64 25.32 12.19
N ILE A 550 5.62 25.02 11.40
CA ILE A 550 4.72 25.99 10.81
C ILE A 550 3.29 25.66 11.21
N ASN A 551 2.61 26.64 11.82
CA ASN A 551 1.21 26.52 12.18
C ASN A 551 0.33 26.89 11.00
N ILE A 552 -0.68 26.07 10.73
CA ILE A 552 -1.66 26.26 9.66
C ILE A 552 -2.95 26.76 10.29
N ALA A 553 -3.35 27.98 9.93
CA ALA A 553 -4.58 28.58 10.42
C ALA A 553 -5.83 27.79 9.96
N PRO A 554 -6.88 27.68 10.81
CA PRO A 554 -8.17 27.18 10.38
C PRO A 554 -8.68 27.96 9.15
N GLY A 555 -9.19 27.25 8.15
CA GLY A 555 -9.69 27.88 6.92
C GLY A 555 -8.65 28.09 5.82
N ASN A 556 -7.38 27.66 6.02
CA ASN A 556 -6.36 27.68 4.98
C ASN A 556 -6.91 27.15 3.64
N PRO A 557 -6.64 27.81 2.49
CA PRO A 557 -7.23 27.44 1.21
C PRO A 557 -6.80 26.06 0.70
N VAL A 558 -5.57 25.63 1.04
CA VAL A 558 -5.00 24.34 0.62
C VAL A 558 -5.12 23.31 1.73
N PHE A 559 -4.56 23.61 2.90
CA PHE A 559 -4.42 22.67 4.01
C PHE A 559 -5.65 22.68 4.94
N LYS A 560 -6.69 21.96 4.53
CA LYS A 560 -7.99 21.96 5.22
C LYS A 560 -7.96 21.21 6.55
N THR A 561 -7.21 20.12 6.64
CA THR A 561 -7.19 19.23 7.81
C THR A 561 -5.92 19.38 8.63
N ALA A 562 -4.76 19.64 8.01
CA ALA A 562 -3.50 19.83 8.71
C ALA A 562 -3.47 21.13 9.53
N ARG A 563 -2.85 21.10 10.72
CA ARG A 563 -2.75 22.25 11.64
C ARG A 563 -1.32 22.60 12.02
N GLN A 564 -0.44 21.62 12.05
CA GLN A 564 0.98 21.84 12.30
C GLN A 564 1.78 21.03 11.31
N VAL A 565 2.70 21.67 10.59
CA VAL A 565 3.57 20.98 9.64
C VAL A 565 5.02 21.33 9.93
N TYR A 566 5.90 20.41 9.60
CA TYR A 566 7.34 20.57 9.68
C TYR A 566 7.89 20.80 8.28
N ILE A 567 8.49 21.97 8.06
CA ILE A 567 9.16 22.35 6.81
C ILE A 567 10.48 23.01 7.19
N LYS A 568 11.59 22.33 6.93
CA LYS A 568 12.92 22.78 7.32
C LYS A 568 13.70 23.23 6.09
N GLU A 569 14.76 24.00 6.32
CA GLU A 569 15.78 24.35 5.31
C GLU A 569 15.16 24.80 3.98
N PHE A 570 14.13 25.66 4.07
CA PHE A 570 13.37 26.09 2.91
C PHE A 570 13.85 27.45 2.38
N SER A 571 13.70 27.67 1.09
CA SER A 571 13.84 28.98 0.45
C SER A 571 12.57 29.81 0.66
N SER A 572 12.69 30.99 1.27
CA SER A 572 11.54 31.88 1.44
C SER A 572 11.12 32.51 0.11
N LEU A 573 9.85 32.95 -0.01
CA LEU A 573 9.32 33.47 -1.27
C LEU A 573 9.09 34.99 -1.23
N ASN A 574 9.53 35.69 -2.27
CA ASN A 574 9.06 37.04 -2.58
C ASN A 574 7.89 36.96 -3.57
N LEU A 575 6.82 37.69 -3.27
CA LEU A 575 5.57 37.64 -4.05
C LEU A 575 5.24 38.99 -4.68
N SER A 576 4.80 38.94 -5.93
CA SER A 576 4.18 40.04 -6.65
C SER A 576 2.89 39.55 -7.31
N ALA A 577 1.96 40.46 -7.61
CA ALA A 577 0.71 40.08 -8.26
C ALA A 577 1.00 39.37 -9.60
N PRO A 578 0.30 38.26 -9.92
CA PRO A 578 -0.93 37.79 -9.29
C PRO A 578 -0.73 36.72 -8.18
N ALA A 579 0.50 36.47 -7.72
CA ALA A 579 0.75 35.47 -6.69
C ALA A 579 0.17 35.90 -5.32
N VAL A 580 -0.32 34.91 -4.58
CA VAL A 580 -0.86 35.07 -3.23
C VAL A 580 -0.24 34.08 -2.27
N SER A 581 0.00 34.54 -1.04
CA SER A 581 0.46 33.71 0.08
C SER A 581 -0.57 32.63 0.42
N ILE A 582 -0.10 31.40 0.62
CA ILE A 582 -0.88 30.27 1.14
C ILE A 582 -0.42 29.90 2.55
N LEU A 583 0.89 29.92 2.80
CA LEU A 583 1.46 29.56 4.09
C LEU A 583 2.66 30.45 4.40
N LYS A 584 2.74 30.91 5.65
CA LYS A 584 3.86 31.69 6.19
C LYS A 584 4.46 30.97 7.37
N ASP A 585 5.76 31.18 7.60
CA ASP A 585 6.42 30.73 8.82
C ASP A 585 6.07 31.66 10.01
N ARG A 586 6.65 31.37 11.18
CA ARG A 586 6.46 32.18 12.39
C ARG A 586 7.03 33.60 12.32
N ASN A 587 7.97 33.86 11.39
CA ASN A 587 8.58 35.17 11.19
C ASN A 587 7.83 35.99 10.12
N GLY A 588 6.81 35.40 9.48
CA GLY A 588 6.04 36.02 8.40
C GLY A 588 6.63 35.81 7.00
N ASP A 589 7.71 35.04 6.88
CA ASP A 589 8.32 34.67 5.61
C ASP A 589 7.35 33.77 4.83
N GLN A 590 7.23 33.99 3.51
CA GLN A 590 6.35 33.20 2.66
C GLN A 590 6.98 31.84 2.39
N VAL A 591 6.22 30.76 2.61
CA VAL A 591 6.71 29.37 2.44
C VAL A 591 5.99 28.67 1.29
N VAL A 592 4.68 28.90 1.18
CA VAL A 592 3.85 28.38 0.09
C VAL A 592 3.07 29.53 -0.53
N ALA A 593 3.06 29.58 -1.86
CA ALA A 593 2.30 30.55 -2.63
C ALA A 593 1.51 29.87 -3.74
N SER A 594 0.45 30.53 -4.20
CA SER A 594 -0.28 30.12 -5.40
C SER A 594 -0.44 31.30 -6.35
N SER A 595 -0.58 31.02 -7.64
CA SER A 595 -0.78 32.03 -8.66
C SER A 595 -1.76 31.54 -9.71
N LYS A 596 -2.66 32.42 -10.16
CA LYS A 596 -3.54 32.15 -11.31
C LYS A 596 -2.89 32.72 -12.56
N TYR A 597 -2.80 31.89 -13.60
CA TYR A 597 -2.19 32.29 -14.87
C TYR A 597 -3.02 31.76 -16.03
N GLY A 598 -3.74 32.66 -16.70
CA GLY A 598 -4.77 32.28 -17.67
C GLY A 598 -5.85 31.41 -17.01
N LYS A 599 -6.08 30.22 -17.56
CA LYS A 599 -7.04 29.24 -17.02
C LYS A 599 -6.42 28.29 -15.98
N GLY A 600 -5.10 28.27 -15.85
CA GLY A 600 -4.38 27.33 -14.99
C GLY A 600 -4.05 27.90 -13.62
N THR A 601 -3.35 27.07 -12.84
CA THR A 601 -2.92 27.38 -11.49
C THR A 601 -1.49 26.93 -11.29
N VAL A 602 -0.69 27.73 -10.61
CA VAL A 602 0.64 27.36 -10.15
C VAL A 602 0.67 27.34 -8.64
N LEU A 603 1.22 26.29 -8.05
CA LEU A 603 1.56 26.22 -6.63
C LEU A 603 3.08 26.20 -6.50
N ILE A 604 3.61 27.04 -5.62
CA ILE A 604 5.05 27.19 -5.40
C ILE A 604 5.33 26.95 -3.92
N ILE A 605 6.30 26.09 -3.62
CA ILE A 605 6.65 25.65 -2.26
C ILE A 605 8.16 25.77 -2.09
N GLY A 606 8.60 26.43 -1.01
CA GLY A 606 10.00 26.69 -0.69
C GLY A 606 10.83 25.48 -0.25
N ASP A 607 10.26 24.29 -0.18
CA ASP A 607 10.94 23.03 0.12
C ASP A 607 10.09 21.84 -0.38
N PRO A 608 10.67 20.73 -0.87
CA PRO A 608 9.93 19.50 -1.20
C PRO A 608 9.52 18.62 0.01
N TRP A 609 9.19 19.20 1.17
CA TRP A 609 8.90 18.57 2.48
C TRP A 609 7.97 17.33 2.57
N LEU A 610 7.31 16.92 1.48
CA LEU A 610 6.42 15.76 1.42
C LEU A 610 7.15 14.45 1.08
N TYR A 611 8.48 14.42 1.22
CA TYR A 611 9.27 13.22 1.08
C TYR A 611 9.12 12.25 2.27
N ASP A 612 9.29 10.96 1.99
CA ASP A 612 8.86 9.85 2.85
C ASP A 612 9.33 9.98 4.31
N GLU A 613 10.54 10.49 4.53
CA GLU A 613 11.11 10.74 5.87
C GLU A 613 10.18 11.48 6.83
N TYR A 614 9.37 12.42 6.32
CA TYR A 614 8.53 13.30 7.12
C TYR A 614 7.04 13.00 6.98
N VAL A 615 6.65 12.00 6.18
CA VAL A 615 5.24 11.65 5.97
C VAL A 615 4.92 10.20 6.34
N ASP A 616 5.92 9.37 6.66
CA ASP A 616 5.72 7.95 6.97
C ASP A 616 5.58 7.62 8.46
N GLY A 617 5.62 8.66 9.32
CA GLY A 617 5.43 8.58 10.76
C GLY A 617 6.60 8.00 11.56
N ARG A 618 7.74 7.71 10.93
CA ARG A 618 8.92 7.16 11.64
C ARG A 618 9.77 8.22 12.34
N LYS A 619 9.82 9.44 11.79
CA LYS A 619 10.72 10.50 12.27
C LYS A 619 10.01 11.62 13.04
N LEU A 620 8.89 12.11 12.51
CA LEU A 620 8.18 13.24 13.13
C LEU A 620 7.34 12.80 14.32
N PRO A 621 7.29 13.63 15.39
CA PRO A 621 6.30 13.50 16.45
C PRO A 621 4.85 13.55 15.92
N VAL A 622 3.92 12.94 16.67
CA VAL A 622 2.51 12.73 16.25
C VAL A 622 1.71 14.02 16.06
N GLU A 623 2.17 15.13 16.64
CA GLU A 623 1.55 16.45 16.50
C GLU A 623 1.75 17.08 15.12
N TYR A 624 2.70 16.58 14.31
CA TYR A 624 2.92 17.06 12.95
C TYR A 624 2.03 16.34 11.95
N ASP A 625 1.26 17.11 11.19
CA ASP A 625 0.25 16.67 10.24
C ASP A 625 0.80 16.54 8.81
N ASN A 626 2.11 16.33 8.62
CA ASN A 626 2.73 16.32 7.29
C ASN A 626 2.07 15.33 6.31
N PHE A 627 1.76 14.11 6.78
CA PHE A 627 1.02 13.14 5.97
C PHE A 627 -0.37 13.66 5.59
N LYS A 628 -1.13 14.26 6.53
CA LYS A 628 -2.45 14.83 6.23
C LYS A 628 -2.36 16.00 5.24
N ALA A 629 -1.33 16.81 5.35
CA ALA A 629 -1.11 17.93 4.45
C ALA A 629 -0.80 17.50 3.01
N GLY A 630 -0.12 16.36 2.82
CA GLY A 630 0.06 15.74 1.50
C GLY A 630 -1.27 15.34 0.86
N ALA A 631 -2.21 14.79 1.64
CA ALA A 631 -3.55 14.45 1.18
C ALA A 631 -4.39 15.70 0.88
N ASP A 632 -4.38 16.70 1.78
CA ASP A 632 -5.03 18.00 1.56
C ASP A 632 -4.55 18.65 0.26
N LEU A 633 -3.24 18.57 -0.02
CA LEU A 633 -2.64 19.12 -1.22
C LEU A 633 -3.11 18.37 -2.48
N ALA A 634 -3.11 17.03 -2.48
CA ALA A 634 -3.61 16.25 -3.61
C ALA A 634 -5.09 16.58 -3.94
N ASP A 635 -5.92 16.71 -2.90
CA ASP A 635 -7.33 17.11 -3.03
C ASP A 635 -7.50 18.53 -3.55
N TRP A 636 -6.67 19.47 -3.09
CA TRP A 636 -6.70 20.85 -3.56
C TRP A 636 -6.28 20.95 -5.03
N LEU A 637 -5.21 20.25 -5.43
CA LEU A 637 -4.71 20.21 -6.81
C LEU A 637 -5.78 19.68 -7.77
N ALA A 638 -6.51 18.63 -7.38
CA ALA A 638 -7.62 18.10 -8.17
C ALA A 638 -8.69 19.17 -8.48
N LYS A 639 -9.01 20.01 -7.48
CA LYS A 639 -10.00 21.09 -7.60
C LYS A 639 -9.51 22.26 -8.46
N GLN A 640 -8.20 22.39 -8.69
CA GLN A 640 -7.64 23.42 -9.57
C GLN A 640 -7.70 23.06 -11.05
N ILE A 641 -7.94 21.78 -11.38
CA ILE A 641 -8.02 21.32 -12.76
C ILE A 641 -9.30 21.89 -13.41
N PRO A 642 -9.22 22.57 -14.57
CA PRO A 642 -10.38 23.13 -15.24
C PRO A 642 -11.47 22.09 -15.51
N GLY A 643 -12.72 22.51 -15.31
CA GLY A 643 -13.87 21.63 -15.47
C GLY A 643 -14.04 20.58 -14.37
N TYR A 644 -13.32 20.69 -13.25
CA TYR A 644 -13.58 19.88 -12.06
C TYR A 644 -15.06 20.01 -11.66
N LYS A 645 -15.73 18.87 -11.56
CA LYS A 645 -17.06 18.74 -10.97
C LYS A 645 -16.93 17.83 -9.78
N ALA A 646 -17.35 18.28 -8.61
CA ALA A 646 -17.50 17.39 -7.46
C ALA A 646 -18.44 16.26 -7.89
N LYS A 647 -17.94 15.02 -7.86
CA LYS A 647 -18.73 13.82 -8.17
C LYS A 647 -19.31 13.23 -6.90
#